data_AF-A0A7Y9ZJG3-F1
#
_entry.id   AF-A0A7Y9ZJG3-F1
#
_cell.length_a   1.000
_cell.length_b   1.000
_cell.length_c   1.000
_cell.angle_alpha   90.00
_cell.angle_beta   90.00
_cell.angle_gamma   90.00
#
_symmetry.space_group_name_H-M   'P 1'
#
loop_
_entity.id
_entity.type
_entity.pdbx_description
1 polymer ?
#
loop_
_entity_poly.entity_id
_entity_poly.type
_entity_poly.pdbx_seq_one_letter_code
_entity_poly.pdbx_strand_id
1 'polypeptide(L)'
;MDNPGSPSPASPPPPPPTGPPAPPALPPRVVATTVPTLRSIVRSCGAPLLAYAISLGASLVLMGLIVLAIALEADGSSDGDPSGDIDIKVIGTLIGIPFQIAGMALGGSIGLGDDEFALHLFAPPLFITAVFVFAVLRLSRRSERSAPTSSTLERAILAGCGALATAVVAVVATRVLAMRDDDLVMHSATVGLFFGTLILAGGAAFLGRQSVHGALWPAAVPADVRRGTHLVTQHVLAWVVLLVPIAVVWMLVDSGLDAALYALVWGPTLALGAFAMAHVGAVTAAGEQAFAWDLGWFPAVVLPVLAVLFLVVASIAWHLRRGGDRAWLAHPASWATLPIAYAVGALLVCMISTVRLSGALFGVDGGITYSGAYWLIPVLALWGAAIEALSRFVAPALVGSLPDAVVRRLAAGPTRPTPPAGPVQRIPMSPGDRARAKKGLVAAAVIGGLGLLGVLVFSIVGSTLADPEKRAEAYLDAVVAGDVDKVLQLAPVDEDEASVALLTEEVYAAADDRITGYEITDVEEFGDTITVTVDLEGPEDGNDVELTLSPDGKRALFFDDWKVDEGGLAREVTVSVPDTSTSVEANGVTVEADGGEDADFWALPGSYVFNPYGDNPWLEPSDESTSVPAADSFGIYAETGQPGPSDQLRDKVDTAITDWVDACMKATELSPEDCPQDAFASGDKQRKVVWTLTTMPTVSWDYFDGTFPASLSSDETGEATVTYEYDASYGFGAADWTKETEQVDLYVNATVDLVDGEPVVTFETY
;
A
#
# COMPACT_ATOMS: atom_id res chain seq x y z
N MET A 1 109.96 80.32 15.45
CA MET A 1 110.69 79.08 15.78
C MET A 1 109.67 77.96 15.73
N ASP A 2 110.14 76.77 15.37
CA ASP A 2 109.45 75.47 15.37
C ASP A 2 108.69 75.07 14.09
N ASN A 3 109.36 74.18 13.35
CA ASN A 3 108.77 73.20 12.44
C ASN A 3 108.41 71.99 13.33
N PRO A 4 107.20 71.41 13.26
CA PRO A 4 107.04 70.22 12.41
C PRO A 4 105.62 69.99 11.86
N GLY A 5 105.52 69.35 10.69
CA GLY A 5 104.24 68.82 10.23
C GLY A 5 104.27 68.36 8.78
N SER A 6 104.70 67.11 8.57
CA SER A 6 104.57 66.37 7.32
C SER A 6 103.12 66.42 6.78
N PRO A 7 102.86 66.84 5.53
CA PRO A 7 101.57 66.59 4.91
C PRO A 7 101.50 65.14 4.41
N SER A 8 100.47 64.43 4.85
CA SER A 8 100.08 63.12 4.34
C SER A 8 99.95 63.10 2.81
N PRO A 9 100.23 61.95 2.15
CA PRO A 9 100.10 61.80 0.71
C PRO A 9 98.65 62.05 0.27
N ALA A 10 98.52 62.84 -0.79
CA ALA A 10 97.26 63.16 -1.43
C ALA A 10 96.51 61.87 -1.81
N SER A 11 95.25 61.82 -1.40
CA SER A 11 94.28 60.79 -1.75
C SER A 11 94.14 60.66 -3.27
N PRO A 12 93.98 59.44 -3.81
CA PRO A 12 93.72 59.24 -5.23
C PRO A 12 92.39 59.91 -5.64
N PRO A 13 92.27 60.37 -6.90
CA PRO A 13 91.05 61.01 -7.39
C PRO A 13 89.84 60.09 -7.25
N PRO A 14 88.65 60.65 -6.95
CA PRO A 14 87.44 59.87 -6.75
C PRO A 14 87.08 59.09 -8.03
N PRO A 15 86.56 57.86 -7.90
CA PRO A 15 86.08 57.08 -9.04
C PRO A 15 84.96 57.85 -9.76
N PRO A 16 84.82 57.67 -11.09
CA PRO A 16 83.78 58.34 -11.88
C PRO A 16 82.40 58.06 -11.30
N PRO A 17 81.45 59.02 -11.39
CA PRO A 17 80.12 58.87 -10.82
C PRO A 17 79.48 57.59 -11.36
N THR A 18 79.15 56.68 -10.45
CA THR A 18 78.36 55.50 -10.73
C THR A 18 77.04 55.97 -11.33
N GLY A 19 76.80 55.64 -12.60
CA GLY A 19 75.50 55.84 -13.23
C GLY A 19 74.40 55.19 -12.38
N PRO A 20 73.15 55.68 -12.48
CA PRO A 20 72.04 55.14 -11.73
C PRO A 20 71.99 53.61 -11.89
N PRO A 21 71.71 52.84 -10.82
CA PRO A 21 71.65 51.39 -10.91
C PRO A 21 70.69 51.01 -12.04
N ALA A 22 71.16 50.15 -12.94
CA ALA A 22 70.31 49.59 -13.98
C ALA A 22 69.03 49.06 -13.31
N PRO A 23 67.84 49.38 -13.84
CA PRO A 23 66.60 48.86 -13.30
C PRO A 23 66.73 47.34 -13.19
N PRO A 24 66.26 46.72 -12.09
CA PRO A 24 66.34 45.28 -11.94
C PRO A 24 65.77 44.65 -13.22
N ALA A 25 66.56 43.77 -13.85
CA ALA A 25 66.12 43.04 -15.02
C ALA A 25 64.75 42.44 -14.69
N LEU A 26 63.72 42.89 -15.42
CA LEU A 26 62.40 42.29 -15.30
C LEU A 26 62.60 40.78 -15.44
N PRO A 27 62.04 39.96 -14.53
CA PRO A 27 62.12 38.52 -14.68
C PRO A 27 61.68 38.17 -16.12
N PRO A 28 62.33 37.20 -16.78
CA PRO A 28 61.96 36.84 -18.13
C PRO A 28 60.45 36.66 -18.16
N ARG A 29 59.78 37.41 -19.03
CA ARG A 29 58.34 37.32 -19.22
C ARG A 29 58.09 35.92 -19.76
N VAL A 30 57.92 34.95 -18.86
CA VAL A 30 57.50 33.60 -19.22
C VAL A 30 56.12 33.83 -19.83
N VAL A 31 56.06 33.79 -21.15
CA VAL A 31 54.81 33.65 -21.87
C VAL A 31 54.32 32.28 -21.45
N ALA A 32 53.52 32.23 -20.39
CA ALA A 32 52.79 31.04 -20.01
C ALA A 32 51.89 30.75 -21.21
N THR A 33 52.33 29.84 -22.08
CA THR A 33 51.52 29.36 -23.17
C THR A 33 50.30 28.71 -22.53
N THR A 34 49.15 29.35 -22.66
CA THR A 34 47.86 28.82 -22.20
C THR A 34 47.45 27.54 -22.93
N VAL A 35 48.23 27.13 -23.94
CA VAL A 35 48.00 25.95 -24.77
C VAL A 35 48.72 24.74 -24.14
N PRO A 36 47.98 23.72 -23.67
CA PRO A 36 48.58 22.52 -23.12
C PRO A 36 49.34 21.72 -24.19
N THR A 37 50.43 21.07 -23.78
CA THR A 37 51.20 20.17 -24.66
C THR A 37 50.41 18.90 -24.98
N LEU A 38 50.68 18.26 -26.13
CA LEU A 38 50.07 16.97 -26.50
C LEU A 38 50.25 15.91 -25.39
N ARG A 39 51.42 15.86 -24.76
CA ARG A 39 51.71 14.95 -23.65
C ARG A 39 50.80 15.22 -22.44
N SER A 40 50.55 16.49 -22.11
CA SER A 40 49.64 16.86 -21.01
C SER A 40 48.19 16.52 -21.33
N ILE A 41 47.77 16.67 -22.60
CA ILE A 41 46.44 16.28 -23.08
C ILE A 41 46.26 14.77 -22.92
N VAL A 42 47.17 13.96 -23.44
CA VAL A 42 47.09 12.49 -23.33
C VAL A 42 47.07 12.04 -21.85
N ARG A 43 47.92 12.63 -21.00
CA ARG A 43 47.94 12.33 -19.57
C ARG A 43 46.64 12.73 -18.87
N SER A 44 45.98 13.79 -19.32
CA SER A 44 44.73 14.27 -18.71
C SER A 44 43.57 13.29 -18.89
N CYS A 45 43.59 12.46 -19.94
CA CYS A 45 42.58 11.42 -20.19
C CYS A 45 42.63 10.28 -19.17
N GLY A 46 43.78 10.00 -18.56
CA GLY A 46 43.94 8.84 -17.68
C GLY A 46 43.07 8.88 -16.42
N ALA A 47 42.86 10.06 -15.83
CA ALA A 47 42.06 10.19 -14.61
C ALA A 47 40.57 9.86 -14.81
N PRO A 48 39.85 10.46 -15.79
CA PRO A 48 38.46 10.13 -16.02
C PRO A 48 38.25 8.74 -16.65
N LEU A 49 39.17 8.24 -17.47
CA LEU A 49 39.10 6.86 -17.99
C LEU A 49 39.26 5.81 -16.88
N LEU A 50 40.18 6.04 -15.92
CA LEU A 50 40.30 5.16 -14.75
C LEU A 50 39.06 5.24 -13.85
N ALA A 51 38.46 6.42 -13.71
CA ALA A 51 37.20 6.56 -12.98
C ALA A 51 36.06 5.79 -13.66
N TYR A 52 36.02 5.78 -15.00
CA TYR A 52 35.06 4.97 -15.76
C TYR A 52 35.28 3.46 -15.52
N ALA A 53 36.53 3.00 -15.47
CA ALA A 53 36.84 1.62 -15.10
C ALA A 53 36.41 1.29 -13.65
N ILE A 54 36.54 2.23 -12.71
CA ILE A 54 36.06 2.06 -11.32
C ILE A 54 34.53 1.96 -11.29
N SER A 55 33.80 2.78 -12.05
CA SER A 55 32.33 2.66 -12.13
C SER A 55 31.89 1.34 -12.76
N LEU A 56 32.60 0.84 -13.78
CA LEU A 56 32.35 -0.50 -14.33
C LEU A 56 32.57 -1.60 -13.28
N GLY A 57 33.61 -1.48 -12.45
CA GLY A 57 33.83 -2.37 -11.32
C GLY A 57 32.70 -2.34 -10.29
N ALA A 58 32.16 -1.14 -9.99
CA ALA A 58 31.01 -1.00 -9.10
C ALA A 58 29.74 -1.64 -9.71
N SER A 59 29.49 -1.44 -11.01
CA SER A 59 28.40 -2.10 -11.74
C SER A 59 28.53 -3.63 -11.75
N LEU A 60 29.74 -4.15 -11.91
CA LEU A 60 30.04 -5.59 -11.85
C LEU A 60 29.74 -6.19 -10.47
N VAL A 61 30.17 -5.51 -9.41
CA VAL A 61 29.89 -5.95 -8.03
C VAL A 61 28.38 -5.96 -7.78
N LEU A 62 27.68 -4.91 -8.19
CA LEU A 62 26.22 -4.85 -8.05
C LEU A 62 25.54 -6.02 -8.78
N MET A 63 25.90 -6.24 -10.05
CA MET A 63 25.35 -7.33 -10.83
C MET A 63 25.61 -8.69 -10.17
N GLY A 64 26.83 -8.91 -9.68
CA GLY A 64 27.17 -10.14 -8.95
C GLY A 64 26.38 -10.32 -7.66
N LEU A 65 26.09 -9.23 -6.93
CA LEU A 65 25.26 -9.27 -5.73
C LEU A 65 23.79 -9.58 -6.07
N ILE A 66 23.24 -9.00 -7.13
CA ILE A 66 21.86 -9.27 -7.58
C ILE A 66 21.73 -10.73 -8.01
N VAL A 67 22.66 -11.24 -8.83
CA VAL A 67 22.66 -12.65 -9.25
C VAL A 67 22.79 -13.59 -8.04
N LEU A 68 23.61 -13.24 -7.05
CA LEU A 68 23.73 -14.00 -5.82
C LEU A 68 22.45 -13.96 -4.98
N ALA A 69 21.77 -12.81 -4.89
CA ALA A 69 20.51 -12.68 -4.16
C ALA A 69 19.43 -13.58 -4.77
N ILE A 70 19.24 -13.50 -6.09
CA ILE A 70 18.30 -14.36 -6.82
C ILE A 70 18.63 -15.84 -6.61
N ALA A 71 19.92 -16.21 -6.64
CA ALA A 71 20.33 -17.60 -6.42
C ALA A 71 20.07 -18.09 -4.99
N LEU A 72 20.22 -17.23 -3.98
CA LEU A 72 19.93 -17.56 -2.58
C LEU A 72 18.43 -17.70 -2.29
N GLU A 73 17.59 -16.96 -3.00
CA GLU A 73 16.12 -17.07 -2.92
C GLU A 73 15.60 -18.34 -3.62
N ALA A 74 16.20 -18.72 -4.75
CA ALA A 74 15.84 -19.94 -5.48
C ALA A 74 16.09 -21.25 -4.71
N ASP A 75 17.09 -21.29 -3.82
CA ASP A 75 17.38 -22.46 -2.97
C ASP A 75 16.27 -22.74 -1.91
N GLY A 76 15.30 -21.83 -1.73
CA GLY A 76 14.13 -22.02 -0.85
C GLY A 76 12.92 -22.70 -1.50
N SER A 77 12.88 -22.78 -2.83
CA SER A 77 11.81 -23.41 -3.61
C SER A 77 12.33 -24.67 -4.30
N SER A 78 11.88 -25.85 -3.86
CA SER A 78 12.19 -27.10 -4.55
C SER A 78 11.41 -27.21 -5.87
N ASP A 79 12.00 -26.78 -6.97
CA ASP A 79 12.07 -27.55 -8.24
C ASP A 79 12.75 -26.73 -9.34
N GLY A 80 13.83 -27.28 -9.91
CA GLY A 80 14.46 -26.76 -11.13
C GLY A 80 15.97 -26.73 -11.06
N ASP A 81 16.62 -27.74 -11.64
CA ASP A 81 18.05 -27.75 -11.93
C ASP A 81 18.41 -26.56 -12.85
N PRO A 82 19.16 -25.53 -12.38
CA PRO A 82 19.52 -24.39 -13.21
C PRO A 82 20.71 -24.68 -14.14
N SER A 83 21.18 -25.93 -14.22
CA SER A 83 22.37 -26.31 -14.98
C SER A 83 22.13 -26.79 -16.41
N GLY A 84 20.89 -26.73 -16.91
CA GLY A 84 20.56 -27.02 -18.32
C GLY A 84 20.70 -25.81 -19.23
N ASP A 85 21.79 -25.78 -20.02
CA ASP A 85 22.10 -24.84 -21.11
C ASP A 85 22.40 -23.37 -20.73
N ILE A 86 23.60 -23.12 -20.20
CA ILE A 86 24.22 -21.79 -20.29
C ILE A 86 24.63 -21.56 -21.76
N ASP A 87 23.69 -21.06 -22.55
CA ASP A 87 23.90 -20.67 -23.94
C ASP A 87 25.04 -19.62 -24.02
N ILE A 88 25.84 -19.65 -25.09
CA ILE A 88 26.91 -18.65 -25.34
C ILE A 88 26.33 -17.22 -25.38
N LYS A 89 25.04 -17.08 -25.69
CA LYS A 89 24.27 -15.84 -25.55
C LYS A 89 24.25 -15.31 -24.11
N VAL A 90 24.13 -16.18 -23.10
CA VAL A 90 24.12 -15.83 -21.66
C VAL A 90 25.46 -15.20 -21.24
N ILE A 91 26.59 -15.72 -21.74
CA ILE A 91 27.93 -15.16 -21.43
C ILE A 91 28.10 -13.74 -22.02
N GLY A 92 27.58 -13.51 -23.24
CA GLY A 92 27.58 -12.18 -23.86
C GLY A 92 26.74 -11.16 -23.08
N THR A 93 25.57 -11.58 -22.60
CA THR A 93 24.67 -10.80 -21.74
C THR A 93 25.33 -10.43 -20.42
N LEU A 94 26.03 -11.38 -19.77
CA LEU A 94 26.72 -11.14 -18.50
C LEU A 94 27.86 -10.10 -18.61
N ILE A 95 28.56 -10.05 -19.74
CA ILE A 95 29.64 -9.08 -19.97
C ILE A 95 29.07 -7.69 -20.33
N GLY A 96 27.93 -7.63 -21.00
CA GLY A 96 27.32 -6.38 -21.47
C GLY A 96 26.66 -5.54 -20.38
N ILE A 97 25.95 -6.19 -19.44
CA ILE A 97 25.13 -5.53 -18.39
C ILE A 97 25.90 -4.43 -17.61
N PRO A 98 27.13 -4.66 -17.11
CA PRO A 98 27.86 -3.63 -16.36
C PRO A 98 28.12 -2.34 -17.16
N PHE A 99 28.33 -2.47 -18.48
CA PHE A 99 28.52 -1.34 -19.38
C PHE A 99 27.20 -0.61 -19.65
N GLN A 100 26.07 -1.31 -19.60
CA GLN A 100 24.75 -0.69 -19.70
C GLN A 100 24.39 0.06 -18.41
N ILE A 101 24.64 -0.53 -17.24
CA ILE A 101 24.45 0.13 -15.94
C ILE A 101 25.35 1.35 -15.80
N ALA A 102 26.64 1.23 -16.14
CA ALA A 102 27.56 2.36 -16.12
C ALA A 102 27.18 3.43 -17.16
N GLY A 103 26.68 3.03 -18.33
CA GLY A 103 26.14 3.94 -19.33
C GLY A 103 24.95 4.74 -18.78
N MET A 104 24.00 4.09 -18.11
CA MET A 104 22.89 4.77 -17.44
C MET A 104 23.37 5.73 -16.35
N ALA A 105 24.34 5.30 -15.53
CA ALA A 105 24.91 6.12 -14.45
C ALA A 105 25.54 7.43 -14.97
N LEU A 106 25.97 7.43 -16.23
CA LEU A 106 26.61 8.57 -16.90
C LEU A 106 25.65 9.35 -17.80
N GLY A 107 24.34 9.11 -17.70
CA GLY A 107 23.29 9.88 -18.38
C GLY A 107 22.72 9.21 -19.62
N GLY A 108 23.06 7.94 -19.89
CA GLY A 108 22.39 7.17 -20.93
C GLY A 108 20.97 6.74 -20.52
N SER A 109 20.06 6.63 -21.47
CA SER A 109 18.80 5.88 -21.30
C SER A 109 18.94 4.51 -21.93
N ILE A 110 18.53 3.45 -21.22
CA ILE A 110 18.52 2.11 -21.78
C ILE A 110 17.31 1.96 -22.70
N GLY A 111 17.56 1.69 -23.97
CA GLY A 111 16.53 1.43 -24.97
C GLY A 111 16.36 -0.07 -25.20
N LEU A 112 15.13 -0.49 -25.46
CA LEU A 112 14.75 -1.81 -25.96
C LEU A 112 13.75 -1.60 -27.10
N GLY A 113 14.01 -2.16 -28.28
CA GLY A 113 13.11 -2.02 -29.41
C GLY A 113 13.78 -2.11 -30.78
N ASP A 114 12.96 -1.90 -31.81
CA ASP A 114 13.27 -1.88 -33.24
C ASP A 114 12.67 -0.61 -33.93
N ASP A 115 12.46 -0.66 -35.25
CA ASP A 115 11.91 0.46 -36.03
C ASP A 115 10.39 0.69 -35.81
N GLU A 116 9.65 -0.30 -35.29
CA GLU A 116 8.18 -0.23 -35.08
C GLU A 116 7.80 0.00 -33.61
N PHE A 117 8.61 -0.54 -32.69
CA PHE A 117 8.43 -0.45 -31.24
C PHE A 117 9.72 0.00 -30.58
N ALA A 118 9.66 1.07 -29.77
CA ALA A 118 10.81 1.51 -28.99
C ALA A 118 10.41 1.86 -27.56
N LEU A 119 11.07 1.27 -26.57
CA LEU A 119 10.96 1.60 -25.16
C LEU A 119 12.29 2.16 -24.66
N HIS A 120 12.26 3.27 -23.92
CA HIS A 120 13.42 3.92 -23.35
C HIS A 120 13.22 4.20 -21.86
N LEU A 121 14.14 3.71 -21.03
CA LEU A 121 14.19 3.98 -19.60
C LEU A 121 15.41 4.84 -19.28
N PHE A 122 15.18 6.04 -18.76
CA PHE A 122 16.17 6.89 -18.13
C PHE A 122 16.02 6.80 -16.61
N ALA A 123 16.85 6.00 -15.97
CA ALA A 123 16.85 5.82 -14.52
C ALA A 123 18.29 5.77 -13.99
N PRO A 124 18.99 6.91 -13.88
CA PRO A 124 20.41 6.92 -13.54
C PRO A 124 20.63 6.34 -12.12
N PRO A 125 21.43 5.27 -11.97
CA PRO A 125 21.80 4.75 -10.65
C PRO A 125 22.75 5.72 -9.96
N LEU A 126 22.18 6.67 -9.21
CA LEU A 126 22.89 7.82 -8.63
C LEU A 126 24.03 7.41 -7.69
N PHE A 127 23.97 6.22 -7.08
CA PHE A 127 25.10 5.67 -6.32
C PHE A 127 26.33 5.48 -7.20
N ILE A 128 26.17 4.86 -8.38
CA ILE A 128 27.26 4.62 -9.33
C ILE A 128 27.74 5.95 -9.94
N THR A 129 26.81 6.87 -10.22
CA THR A 129 27.14 8.24 -10.63
C THR A 129 28.02 8.94 -9.59
N ALA A 130 27.69 8.81 -8.30
CA ALA A 130 28.47 9.38 -7.20
C ALA A 130 29.87 8.76 -7.09
N VAL A 131 29.99 7.43 -7.25
CA VAL A 131 31.29 6.73 -7.30
C VAL A 131 32.16 7.27 -8.44
N PHE A 132 31.60 7.41 -9.64
CA PHE A 132 32.30 7.97 -10.79
C PHE A 132 32.78 9.40 -10.54
N VAL A 133 31.86 10.30 -10.15
CA VAL A 133 32.17 11.73 -9.91
C VAL A 133 33.23 11.88 -8.81
N PHE A 134 33.11 11.13 -7.72
CA PHE A 134 34.09 11.14 -6.64
C PHE A 134 35.47 10.63 -7.09
N ALA A 135 35.50 9.54 -7.88
CA ALA A 135 36.75 9.02 -8.45
C ALA A 135 37.42 10.04 -9.37
N VAL A 136 36.68 10.66 -10.30
CA VAL A 136 37.21 11.71 -11.19
C VAL A 136 37.76 12.88 -10.38
N LEU A 137 37.02 13.38 -9.39
CA LEU A 137 37.45 14.47 -8.49
C LEU A 137 38.78 14.13 -7.81
N ARG A 138 38.87 12.95 -7.20
CA ARG A 138 40.05 12.51 -6.42
C ARG A 138 41.26 12.26 -7.30
N LEU A 139 41.08 11.58 -8.44
CA LEU A 139 42.16 11.27 -9.38
C LEU A 139 42.67 12.52 -10.08
N SER A 140 41.78 13.43 -10.49
CA SER A 140 42.17 14.70 -11.10
C SER A 140 42.89 15.62 -10.10
N ARG A 141 42.45 15.64 -8.83
CA ARG A 141 43.15 16.36 -7.75
C ARG A 141 44.54 15.79 -7.50
N ARG A 142 44.71 14.47 -7.50
CA ARG A 142 46.02 13.80 -7.38
C ARG A 142 46.91 14.11 -8.58
N SER A 143 46.37 14.03 -9.80
CA SER A 143 47.05 14.38 -11.05
C SER A 143 47.58 15.81 -11.00
N GLU A 144 46.75 16.77 -10.58
CA GLU A 144 47.12 18.18 -10.48
C GLU A 144 48.20 18.45 -9.43
N ARG A 145 48.18 17.76 -8.28
CA ARG A 145 49.26 17.85 -7.28
C ARG A 145 50.59 17.36 -7.82
N SER A 146 50.56 16.33 -8.68
CA SER A 146 51.77 15.74 -9.26
C SER A 146 52.32 16.55 -10.44
N ALA A 147 51.46 17.25 -11.16
CA ALA A 147 51.82 18.10 -12.30
C ALA A 147 50.91 19.33 -12.31
N PRO A 148 51.28 20.39 -11.57
CA PRO A 148 50.46 21.58 -11.45
C PRO A 148 50.39 22.35 -12.77
N THR A 149 49.17 22.74 -13.15
CA THR A 149 48.92 23.63 -14.28
C THR A 149 49.18 25.08 -13.92
N SER A 150 49.42 25.90 -14.95
CA SER A 150 49.76 27.32 -14.81
C SER A 150 48.53 28.23 -14.70
N SER A 151 47.39 27.84 -15.29
CA SER A 151 46.21 28.70 -15.40
C SER A 151 44.88 27.95 -15.29
N THR A 152 43.80 28.67 -14.95
CA THR A 152 42.44 28.11 -14.90
C THR A 152 41.96 27.66 -16.26
N LEU A 153 42.34 28.37 -17.33
CA LEU A 153 42.01 28.00 -18.70
C LEU A 153 42.66 26.67 -19.09
N GLU A 154 43.94 26.49 -18.77
CA GLU A 154 44.65 25.23 -19.01
C GLU A 154 43.97 24.06 -18.28
N ARG A 155 43.53 24.25 -17.02
CA ARG A 155 42.76 23.24 -16.29
C ARG A 155 41.44 22.89 -16.96
N ALA A 156 40.72 23.89 -17.45
CA ALA A 156 39.45 23.70 -18.15
C ALA A 156 39.65 22.92 -19.46
N ILE A 157 40.69 23.26 -20.24
CA ILE A 157 41.03 22.55 -21.47
C ILE A 157 41.38 21.09 -21.17
N LEU A 158 42.26 20.84 -20.20
CA LEU A 158 42.66 19.47 -19.84
C LEU A 158 41.48 18.64 -19.28
N ALA A 159 40.61 19.25 -18.49
CA ALA A 159 39.39 18.60 -18.01
C ALA A 159 38.44 18.25 -19.19
N GLY A 160 38.26 19.18 -20.12
CA GLY A 160 37.45 18.99 -21.33
C GLY A 160 37.99 17.90 -22.23
N CYS A 161 39.31 17.86 -22.50
CA CYS A 161 39.93 16.81 -23.30
C CYS A 161 39.77 15.43 -22.66
N GLY A 162 40.00 15.32 -21.34
CA GLY A 162 39.81 14.05 -20.63
C GLY A 162 38.36 13.60 -20.61
N ALA A 163 37.42 14.52 -20.45
CA ALA A 163 35.98 14.25 -20.50
C ALA A 163 35.52 13.80 -21.88
N LEU A 164 35.98 14.46 -22.95
CA LEU A 164 35.67 14.08 -24.33
C LEU A 164 36.17 12.68 -24.65
N ALA A 165 37.42 12.37 -24.30
CA ALA A 165 37.99 11.03 -24.50
C ALA A 165 37.17 9.97 -23.76
N THR A 166 36.74 10.26 -22.53
CA THR A 166 35.94 9.33 -21.72
C THR A 166 34.53 9.16 -22.28
N ALA A 167 33.87 10.23 -22.74
CA ALA A 167 32.56 10.18 -23.36
C ALA A 167 32.55 9.33 -24.64
N VAL A 168 33.57 9.50 -25.50
CA VAL A 168 33.73 8.67 -26.71
C VAL A 168 33.94 7.21 -26.34
N VAL A 169 34.84 6.91 -25.38
CA VAL A 169 35.09 5.54 -24.94
C VAL A 169 33.86 4.90 -24.31
N ALA A 170 33.12 5.62 -23.46
CA ALA A 170 31.91 5.12 -22.83
C ALA A 170 30.84 4.78 -23.88
N VAL A 171 30.54 5.71 -24.80
CA VAL A 171 29.56 5.47 -25.88
C VAL A 171 29.95 4.27 -26.75
N VAL A 172 31.21 4.20 -27.19
CA VAL A 172 31.68 3.09 -28.04
C VAL A 172 31.62 1.78 -27.29
N ALA A 173 32.13 1.70 -26.06
CA ALA A 173 32.13 0.48 -25.28
C ALA A 173 30.70 -0.01 -25.00
N THR A 174 29.81 0.88 -24.57
CA THR A 174 28.40 0.57 -24.31
C THR A 174 27.64 0.14 -25.57
N ARG A 175 27.96 0.70 -26.74
CA ARG A 175 27.33 0.31 -28.02
C ARG A 175 27.87 -1.01 -28.58
N VAL A 176 29.17 -1.25 -28.45
CA VAL A 176 29.79 -2.52 -28.87
C VAL A 176 29.25 -3.67 -28.02
N LEU A 177 29.11 -3.44 -26.72
CA LEU A 177 28.58 -4.41 -25.75
C LEU A 177 27.05 -4.31 -25.57
N ALA A 178 26.35 -3.83 -26.61
CA ALA A 178 24.90 -3.88 -26.67
C ALA A 178 24.43 -5.34 -26.72
N MET A 179 23.37 -5.63 -25.97
CA MET A 179 22.74 -6.95 -25.97
C MET A 179 21.83 -7.03 -27.19
N ARG A 180 21.89 -8.15 -27.91
CA ARG A 180 21.15 -8.38 -29.15
C ARG A 180 20.52 -9.75 -29.08
N ASP A 181 19.22 -9.81 -29.30
CA ASP A 181 18.51 -11.07 -29.47
C ASP A 181 17.49 -10.92 -30.59
N ASP A 182 17.65 -11.76 -31.61
CA ASP A 182 16.95 -11.72 -32.90
C ASP A 182 16.81 -10.30 -33.47
N ASP A 183 15.65 -9.66 -33.30
CA ASP A 183 15.32 -8.33 -33.82
C ASP A 183 15.41 -7.19 -32.77
N LEU A 184 15.64 -7.52 -31.49
CA LEU A 184 15.70 -6.56 -30.39
C LEU A 184 17.14 -6.21 -30.02
N VAL A 185 17.41 -4.91 -29.92
CA VAL A 185 18.71 -4.40 -29.44
C VAL A 185 18.53 -3.60 -28.16
N MET A 186 19.16 -4.07 -27.08
CA MET A 186 19.16 -3.40 -25.78
C MET A 186 20.50 -2.70 -25.51
N HIS A 187 20.46 -1.36 -25.38
CA HIS A 187 21.65 -0.58 -25.02
C HIS A 187 21.33 0.78 -24.41
N SER A 188 22.29 1.32 -23.65
CA SER A 188 22.24 2.67 -23.06
C SER A 188 23.08 3.71 -23.81
N ALA A 189 23.74 3.31 -24.89
CA ALA A 189 24.58 4.17 -25.72
C ALA A 189 23.74 5.20 -26.52
N THR A 190 23.37 6.27 -25.84
CA THR A 190 22.51 7.34 -26.35
C THR A 190 23.26 8.67 -26.39
N VAL A 191 22.64 9.68 -27.01
CA VAL A 191 23.17 11.06 -26.99
C VAL A 191 23.31 11.57 -25.54
N GLY A 192 22.40 11.15 -24.65
CA GLY A 192 22.46 11.42 -23.22
C GLY A 192 23.74 10.93 -22.56
N LEU A 193 24.19 9.71 -22.88
CA LEU A 193 25.45 9.17 -22.35
C LEU A 193 26.66 10.04 -22.72
N PHE A 194 26.73 10.52 -23.97
CA PHE A 194 27.84 11.36 -24.43
C PHE A 194 27.92 12.66 -23.63
N PHE A 195 26.81 13.40 -23.56
CA PHE A 195 26.77 14.71 -22.89
C PHE A 195 26.80 14.59 -21.37
N GLY A 196 26.15 13.59 -20.80
CA GLY A 196 26.19 13.30 -19.37
C GLY A 196 27.62 12.97 -18.92
N THR A 197 28.32 12.09 -19.65
CA THR A 197 29.74 11.81 -19.37
C THR A 197 30.60 13.06 -19.51
N LEU A 198 30.39 13.87 -20.55
CA LEU A 198 31.14 15.10 -20.78
C LEU A 198 30.99 16.10 -19.61
N ILE A 199 29.76 16.29 -19.13
CA ILE A 199 29.44 17.20 -18.02
C ILE A 199 29.98 16.65 -16.70
N LEU A 200 29.70 15.38 -16.38
CA LEU A 200 30.11 14.76 -15.12
C LEU A 200 31.64 14.66 -15.03
N ALA A 201 32.30 14.11 -16.04
CA ALA A 201 33.75 13.97 -16.06
C ALA A 201 34.44 15.33 -16.15
N GLY A 202 33.96 16.24 -17.00
CA GLY A 202 34.55 17.56 -17.20
C GLY A 202 34.42 18.43 -15.96
N GLY A 203 33.23 18.52 -15.38
CA GLY A 203 32.96 19.26 -14.15
C GLY A 203 33.76 18.72 -12.96
N ALA A 204 33.72 17.41 -12.74
CA ALA A 204 34.46 16.75 -11.67
C ALA A 204 35.98 16.91 -11.85
N ALA A 205 36.50 16.75 -13.06
CA ALA A 205 37.93 16.89 -13.32
C ALA A 205 38.40 18.34 -13.10
N PHE A 206 37.63 19.31 -13.60
CA PHE A 206 37.92 20.74 -13.40
C PHE A 206 37.92 21.11 -11.92
N LEU A 207 36.87 20.75 -11.17
CA LEU A 207 36.77 21.01 -9.73
C LEU A 207 37.89 20.32 -8.95
N GLY A 208 38.22 19.07 -9.31
CA GLY A 208 39.31 18.31 -8.70
C GLY A 208 40.65 19.03 -8.86
N ARG A 209 40.97 19.51 -10.06
CA ARG A 209 42.18 20.29 -10.35
C ARG A 209 42.16 21.64 -9.65
N GLN A 210 41.07 22.39 -9.77
CA GLN A 210 40.92 23.73 -9.19
C GLN A 210 41.08 23.71 -7.66
N SER A 211 40.63 22.64 -7.00
CA SER A 211 40.75 22.47 -5.54
C SER A 211 42.18 22.40 -4.99
N VAL A 212 43.19 22.20 -5.86
CA VAL A 212 44.62 22.22 -5.46
C VAL A 212 45.13 23.65 -5.34
N HIS A 213 44.62 24.56 -6.17
CA HIS A 213 45.10 25.93 -6.30
C HIS A 213 44.32 26.95 -5.46
N GLY A 214 43.34 26.50 -4.67
CA GLY A 214 42.60 27.32 -3.72
C GLY A 214 41.09 27.34 -3.96
N ALA A 215 40.50 28.54 -3.91
CA ALA A 215 39.04 28.69 -3.92
C ALA A 215 38.41 28.12 -5.22
N LEU A 216 37.43 27.24 -5.05
CA LEU A 216 36.60 26.68 -6.13
C LEU A 216 35.70 27.74 -6.78
N TRP A 217 35.45 28.83 -6.05
CA TRP A 217 34.53 29.87 -6.45
C TRP A 217 35.30 31.08 -7.01
N PRO A 218 34.79 31.73 -8.08
CA PRO A 218 35.32 33.00 -8.55
C PRO A 218 35.31 34.05 -7.44
N ALA A 219 36.31 34.94 -7.44
CA ALA A 219 36.42 36.01 -6.43
C ALA A 219 35.20 36.95 -6.42
N ALA A 220 34.50 37.07 -7.56
CA ALA A 220 33.30 37.89 -7.71
C ALA A 220 32.06 37.33 -6.98
N VAL A 221 32.03 36.03 -6.66
CA VAL A 221 30.87 35.42 -6.00
C VAL A 221 30.86 35.81 -4.52
N PRO A 222 29.76 36.40 -3.98
CA PRO A 222 29.69 36.79 -2.58
C PRO A 222 29.88 35.61 -1.62
N ALA A 223 30.50 35.88 -0.46
CA ALA A 223 30.81 34.83 0.51
C ALA A 223 29.56 34.11 1.05
N ASP A 224 28.47 34.83 1.23
CA ASP A 224 27.23 34.25 1.77
C ASP A 224 26.53 33.36 0.75
N VAL A 225 26.61 33.67 -0.55
CA VAL A 225 26.13 32.77 -1.61
C VAL A 225 26.87 31.44 -1.53
N ARG A 226 28.20 31.46 -1.43
CA ARG A 226 29.01 30.22 -1.30
C ARG A 226 28.61 29.41 -0.07
N ARG A 227 28.47 30.07 1.09
CA ARG A 227 28.09 29.41 2.35
C ARG A 227 26.68 28.83 2.27
N GLY A 228 25.74 29.57 1.65
CA GLY A 228 24.36 29.14 1.44
C GLY A 228 24.29 27.91 0.55
N THR A 229 25.00 27.91 -0.58
CA THR A 229 25.12 26.73 -1.44
C THR A 229 25.70 25.55 -0.67
N HIS A 230 26.79 25.74 0.08
CA HIS A 230 27.36 24.67 0.89
C HIS A 230 26.40 24.13 1.96
N LEU A 231 25.59 24.98 2.58
CA LEU A 231 24.58 24.57 3.55
C LEU A 231 23.51 23.69 2.88
N VAL A 232 22.95 24.14 1.75
CA VAL A 232 21.93 23.39 0.99
C VAL A 232 22.48 22.04 0.53
N THR A 233 23.70 22.03 -0.04
CA THR A 233 24.35 20.78 -0.45
C THR A 233 24.54 19.83 0.74
N GLN A 234 24.98 20.32 1.90
CA GLN A 234 25.14 19.47 3.08
C GLN A 234 23.80 18.96 3.64
N HIS A 235 22.76 19.78 3.58
CA HIS A 235 21.42 19.43 4.02
C HIS A 235 20.86 18.29 3.17
N VAL A 236 20.89 18.41 1.83
CA VAL A 236 20.46 17.35 0.90
C VAL A 236 21.34 16.10 1.03
N LEU A 237 22.67 16.23 1.13
CA LEU A 237 23.55 15.07 1.28
C LEU A 237 23.33 14.34 2.62
N ALA A 238 23.15 15.07 3.72
CA ALA A 238 22.88 14.47 5.01
C ALA A 238 21.52 13.74 5.02
N TRP A 239 20.53 14.26 4.28
CA TRP A 239 19.25 13.58 4.07
C TRP A 239 19.43 12.26 3.32
N VAL A 240 20.11 12.29 2.15
CA VAL A 240 20.36 11.08 1.34
C VAL A 240 21.18 10.04 2.11
N VAL A 241 22.25 10.45 2.79
CA VAL A 241 23.10 9.54 3.58
C VAL A 241 22.33 8.89 4.73
N LEU A 242 21.34 9.59 5.30
CA LEU A 242 20.51 9.05 6.38
C LEU A 242 19.43 8.10 5.84
N LEU A 243 18.72 8.48 4.78
CA LEU A 243 17.57 7.72 4.30
C LEU A 243 17.94 6.48 3.48
N VAL A 244 19.07 6.48 2.74
CA VAL A 244 19.45 5.31 1.95
C VAL A 244 19.60 4.05 2.80
N PRO A 245 20.36 4.05 3.93
CA PRO A 245 20.42 2.87 4.79
C PRO A 245 19.08 2.46 5.39
N ILE A 246 18.22 3.43 5.74
CA ILE A 246 16.88 3.15 6.27
C ILE A 246 16.03 2.45 5.21
N ALA A 247 16.02 2.96 3.97
CA ALA A 247 15.30 2.37 2.85
C ALA A 247 15.83 0.97 2.51
N VAL A 248 17.16 0.76 2.55
CA VAL A 248 17.76 -0.56 2.33
C VAL A 248 17.34 -1.57 3.39
N VAL A 249 17.34 -1.18 4.67
CA VAL A 249 16.90 -2.06 5.76
C VAL A 249 15.40 -2.34 5.68
N TRP A 250 14.60 -1.32 5.34
CA TRP A 250 13.16 -1.49 5.18
C TRP A 250 12.84 -2.46 4.04
N MET A 251 13.39 -2.24 2.83
CA MET A 251 13.20 -3.15 1.69
C MET A 251 13.74 -4.55 1.95
N LEU A 252 14.81 -4.69 2.75
CA LEU A 252 15.33 -6.01 3.14
C LEU A 252 14.35 -6.80 3.99
N VAL A 253 13.66 -6.12 4.90
CA VAL A 253 12.70 -6.74 5.82
C VAL A 253 11.38 -7.02 5.10
N ASP A 254 10.94 -6.10 4.25
CA ASP A 254 9.63 -6.11 3.62
C ASP A 254 9.59 -6.99 2.37
N SER A 255 10.60 -6.87 1.50
CA SER A 255 10.54 -7.43 0.14
C SER A 255 11.77 -8.29 -0.23
N GLY A 256 12.67 -8.57 0.71
CA GLY A 256 13.80 -9.49 0.49
C GLY A 256 15.12 -8.83 0.05
N LEU A 257 16.11 -9.67 -0.27
CA LEU A 257 17.49 -9.23 -0.46
C LEU A 257 17.68 -8.51 -1.80
N ASP A 258 16.98 -8.95 -2.84
CA ASP A 258 17.01 -8.34 -4.16
C ASP A 258 16.47 -6.88 -4.13
N ALA A 259 15.33 -6.64 -3.47
CA ALA A 259 14.75 -5.33 -3.24
C ALA A 259 15.68 -4.40 -2.45
N ALA A 260 16.35 -4.93 -1.42
CA ALA A 260 17.36 -4.20 -0.65
C ALA A 260 18.55 -3.76 -1.52
N LEU A 261 18.98 -4.59 -2.48
CA LEU A 261 20.05 -4.25 -3.41
C LEU A 261 19.61 -3.18 -4.41
N TYR A 262 18.36 -3.21 -4.89
CA TYR A 262 17.80 -2.12 -5.69
C TYR A 262 17.75 -0.81 -4.88
N ALA A 263 17.31 -0.87 -3.62
CA ALA A 263 17.31 0.28 -2.72
C ALA A 263 18.72 0.82 -2.42
N LEU A 264 19.78 0.01 -2.50
CA LEU A 264 21.14 0.52 -2.34
C LEU A 264 21.56 1.41 -3.53
N VAL A 265 21.13 1.03 -4.73
CA VAL A 265 21.61 1.63 -5.99
C VAL A 265 20.75 2.82 -6.41
N TRP A 266 19.43 2.66 -6.34
CA TRP A 266 18.43 3.69 -6.62
C TRP A 266 17.95 4.40 -5.36
N GLY A 267 18.39 3.98 -4.17
CA GLY A 267 18.10 4.64 -2.91
C GLY A 267 18.38 6.14 -2.90
N PRO A 268 19.48 6.65 -3.49
CA PRO A 268 19.67 8.10 -3.54
C PRO A 268 18.57 8.80 -4.32
N THR A 269 18.00 8.18 -5.37
CA THR A 269 16.86 8.72 -6.12
C THR A 269 15.60 8.71 -5.25
N LEU A 270 15.31 7.58 -4.59
CA LEU A 270 14.17 7.45 -3.67
C LEU A 270 14.29 8.44 -2.50
N ALA A 271 15.48 8.61 -1.93
CA ALA A 271 15.74 9.55 -0.85
C ALA A 271 15.54 11.01 -1.29
N LEU A 272 15.82 11.35 -2.56
CA LEU A 272 15.50 12.67 -3.12
C LEU A 272 14.00 12.86 -3.36
N GLY A 273 13.27 11.80 -3.73
CA GLY A 273 11.80 11.80 -3.75
C GLY A 273 11.22 12.03 -2.35
N ALA A 274 11.69 11.26 -1.36
CA ALA A 274 11.34 11.45 0.05
C ALA A 274 11.72 12.84 0.57
N PHE A 275 12.83 13.43 0.09
CA PHE A 275 13.18 14.82 0.40
C PHE A 275 12.10 15.80 -0.09
N ALA A 276 11.59 15.60 -1.31
CA ALA A 276 10.53 16.43 -1.87
C ALA A 276 9.26 16.32 -1.00
N MET A 277 8.80 15.10 -0.71
CA MET A 277 7.60 14.85 0.10
C MET A 277 7.72 15.41 1.53
N ALA A 278 8.87 15.19 2.18
CA ALA A 278 9.13 15.64 3.55
C ALA A 278 9.03 17.16 3.76
N HIS A 279 9.32 17.94 2.71
CA HIS A 279 9.32 19.40 2.78
C HIS A 279 7.98 20.01 2.38
N VAL A 280 6.88 19.26 2.52
CA VAL A 280 5.54 19.66 2.06
C VAL A 280 5.54 19.86 0.54
N GLY A 281 6.33 19.04 -0.16
CA GLY A 281 6.31 18.90 -1.60
C GLY A 281 5.53 17.65 -2.01
N ALA A 282 5.63 17.31 -3.30
CA ALA A 282 5.15 16.06 -3.85
C ALA A 282 6.18 15.47 -4.81
N VAL A 283 5.98 14.20 -5.14
CA VAL A 283 6.59 13.56 -6.29
C VAL A 283 5.53 13.51 -7.39
N THR A 284 5.90 13.87 -8.61
CA THR A 284 5.07 13.66 -9.79
C THR A 284 5.39 12.29 -10.38
N ALA A 285 4.39 11.44 -10.56
CA ALA A 285 4.49 10.14 -11.23
C ALA A 285 3.23 9.94 -12.08
N ALA A 286 3.37 9.43 -13.31
CA ALA A 286 2.25 9.20 -14.24
C ALA A 286 1.32 10.41 -14.53
N GLY A 287 1.75 11.64 -14.24
CA GLY A 287 0.92 12.84 -14.38
C GLY A 287 0.17 13.23 -13.11
N GLU A 288 0.20 12.37 -12.10
CA GLU A 288 -0.36 12.57 -10.77
C GLU A 288 0.71 13.01 -9.77
N GLN A 289 0.27 13.46 -8.60
CA GLN A 289 1.15 13.90 -7.53
C GLN A 289 0.93 13.04 -6.29
N ALA A 290 1.99 12.37 -5.87
CA ALA A 290 2.04 11.60 -4.63
C ALA A 290 2.73 12.42 -3.53
N PHE A 291 2.13 12.41 -2.35
CA PHE A 291 2.56 13.06 -1.13
C PHE A 291 3.03 12.03 -0.10
N ALA A 292 3.61 12.51 1.01
CA ALA A 292 4.08 11.62 2.07
C ALA A 292 2.97 10.81 2.75
N TRP A 293 1.74 11.34 2.77
CA TRP A 293 0.60 10.68 3.42
C TRP A 293 -0.09 9.64 2.54
N ASP A 294 0.16 9.67 1.23
CA ASP A 294 -0.29 8.63 0.30
C ASP A 294 0.55 7.34 0.44
N LEU A 295 1.59 7.35 1.29
CA LEU A 295 2.45 6.19 1.61
C LEU A 295 2.14 5.60 3.00
N GLY A 296 0.98 5.92 3.57
CA GLY A 296 0.57 5.51 4.91
C GLY A 296 1.05 6.42 6.04
N TRP A 297 0.62 6.11 7.27
CA TRP A 297 0.80 7.00 8.43
C TRP A 297 2.26 7.19 8.84
N PHE A 298 3.12 6.17 8.66
CA PHE A 298 4.50 6.24 9.12
C PHE A 298 5.33 7.26 8.32
N PRO A 299 5.40 7.21 6.97
CA PRO A 299 6.05 8.26 6.18
C PRO A 299 5.39 9.64 6.35
N ALA A 300 4.05 9.69 6.49
CA ALA A 300 3.29 10.92 6.72
C ALA A 300 3.78 11.72 7.94
N VAL A 301 4.18 11.02 9.01
CA VAL A 301 4.63 11.65 10.26
C VAL A 301 6.15 11.79 10.30
N VAL A 302 6.88 10.73 9.97
CA VAL A 302 8.34 10.66 10.16
C VAL A 302 9.07 11.62 9.23
N LEU A 303 8.66 11.69 7.95
CA LEU A 303 9.35 12.53 6.97
C LEU A 303 9.25 14.03 7.31
N PRO A 304 8.08 14.61 7.61
CA PRO A 304 7.98 16.00 8.03
C PRO A 304 8.71 16.30 9.34
N VAL A 305 8.64 15.40 10.33
CA VAL A 305 9.38 15.55 11.61
C VAL A 305 10.88 15.62 11.34
N LEU A 306 11.40 14.75 10.47
CA LEU A 306 12.79 14.76 10.07
C LEU A 306 13.18 16.05 9.34
N ALA A 307 12.32 16.54 8.42
CA ALA A 307 12.55 17.82 7.73
C ALA A 307 12.62 18.99 8.71
N VAL A 308 11.74 19.04 9.71
CA VAL A 308 11.77 20.07 10.77
C VAL A 308 13.07 19.98 11.59
N LEU A 309 13.50 18.77 11.97
CA LEU A 309 14.78 18.58 12.67
C LEU A 309 15.96 19.08 11.85
N PHE A 310 15.99 18.77 10.56
CA PHE A 310 17.01 19.25 9.62
C PHE A 310 16.97 20.77 9.43
N LEU A 311 15.79 21.39 9.45
CA LEU A 311 15.62 22.85 9.43
C LEU A 311 16.22 23.50 10.68
N VAL A 312 16.02 22.92 11.87
CA VAL A 312 16.61 23.43 13.11
C VAL A 312 18.14 23.35 13.03
N VAL A 313 18.69 22.20 12.62
CA VAL A 313 20.13 22.00 12.45
C VAL A 313 20.70 22.97 11.42
N ALA A 314 20.03 23.14 10.28
CA ALA A 314 20.45 24.07 9.23
C ALA A 314 20.43 25.53 9.71
N SER A 315 19.45 25.92 10.53
CA SER A 315 19.36 27.27 11.10
C SER A 315 20.53 27.58 12.04
N ILE A 316 20.93 26.60 12.86
CA ILE A 316 22.06 26.72 13.78
C ILE A 316 23.37 26.75 13.00
N ALA A 317 23.54 25.84 12.03
CA ALA A 317 24.72 25.82 11.17
C ALA A 317 24.87 27.14 10.41
N TRP A 318 23.77 27.68 9.86
CA TRP A 318 23.78 28.96 9.18
C TRP A 318 24.16 30.10 10.11
N HIS A 319 23.58 30.16 11.32
CA HIS A 319 23.94 31.15 12.34
C HIS A 319 25.45 31.15 12.63
N LEU A 320 26.04 29.97 12.81
CA LEU A 320 27.46 29.81 13.15
C LEU A 320 28.39 30.13 11.97
N ARG A 321 27.93 29.93 10.73
CA ARG A 321 28.74 30.12 9.50
C ARG A 321 28.58 31.50 8.88
N ARG A 322 27.49 32.22 9.18
CA ARG A 322 27.17 33.52 8.59
C ARG A 322 28.27 34.53 8.96
N GLY A 323 28.68 35.34 7.98
CA GLY A 323 29.72 36.35 8.20
C GLY A 323 29.29 37.42 9.20
N GLY A 324 30.25 38.00 9.92
CA GLY A 324 30.00 39.06 10.90
C GLY A 324 29.88 40.48 10.32
N ASP A 325 29.74 40.64 8.99
CA ASP A 325 29.65 41.96 8.36
C ASP A 325 28.28 42.60 8.61
N ARG A 326 28.24 43.51 9.58
CA ARG A 326 27.01 44.16 10.02
C ARG A 326 26.35 45.03 8.95
N ALA A 327 27.13 45.65 8.07
CA ALA A 327 26.58 46.51 7.03
C ALA A 327 25.77 45.68 6.03
N TRP A 328 26.30 44.50 5.66
CA TRP A 328 25.58 43.56 4.80
C TRP A 328 24.38 42.92 5.49
N LEU A 329 24.50 42.52 6.76
CA LEU A 329 23.38 41.91 7.51
C LEU A 329 22.20 42.87 7.71
N ALA A 330 22.46 44.18 7.75
CA ALA A 330 21.43 45.22 7.79
C ALA A 330 20.76 45.44 6.44
N HIS A 331 21.40 45.06 5.32
CA HIS A 331 20.84 45.22 4.00
C HIS A 331 19.68 44.21 3.78
N PRO A 332 18.50 44.65 3.27
CA PRO A 332 17.35 43.78 3.04
C PRO A 332 17.67 42.56 2.15
N ALA A 333 18.52 42.75 1.14
CA ALA A 333 18.92 41.66 0.24
C ALA A 333 19.64 40.48 0.94
N SER A 334 20.21 40.68 2.14
CA SER A 334 20.85 39.58 2.88
C SER A 334 19.88 38.44 3.19
N TRP A 335 18.59 38.76 3.36
CA TRP A 335 17.52 37.78 3.62
C TRP A 335 17.21 36.88 2.43
N ALA A 336 17.53 37.30 1.20
CA ALA A 336 17.22 36.53 0.00
C ALA A 336 18.25 35.42 -0.27
N THR A 337 19.42 35.45 0.38
CA THR A 337 20.52 34.52 0.10
C THR A 337 20.13 33.05 0.27
N LEU A 338 19.51 32.70 1.40
CA LEU A 338 19.08 31.31 1.65
C LEU A 338 17.86 30.89 0.84
N PRO A 339 16.76 31.69 0.74
CA PRO A 339 15.64 31.37 -0.13
C PRO A 339 16.08 31.02 -1.56
N ILE A 340 16.95 31.84 -2.16
CA ILE A 340 17.46 31.59 -3.51
C ILE A 340 18.32 30.32 -3.55
N ALA A 341 19.20 30.12 -2.56
CA ALA A 341 20.03 28.93 -2.51
C ALA A 341 19.20 27.63 -2.41
N TYR A 342 18.15 27.63 -1.58
CA TYR A 342 17.24 26.50 -1.44
C TYR A 342 16.35 26.30 -2.67
N ALA A 343 15.88 27.37 -3.32
CA ALA A 343 15.13 27.27 -4.59
C ALA A 343 15.98 26.63 -5.71
N VAL A 344 17.24 27.06 -5.85
CA VAL A 344 18.19 26.45 -6.79
C VAL A 344 18.49 25.00 -6.41
N GLY A 345 18.63 24.72 -5.11
CA GLY A 345 18.78 23.36 -4.59
C GLY A 345 17.61 22.46 -4.97
N ALA A 346 16.37 22.92 -4.80
CA ALA A 346 15.16 22.19 -5.15
C ALA A 346 15.09 21.90 -6.65
N LEU A 347 15.41 22.87 -7.50
CA LEU A 347 15.49 22.64 -8.95
C LEU A 347 16.47 21.50 -9.27
N LEU A 348 17.65 21.49 -8.63
CA LEU A 348 18.63 20.42 -8.82
C LEU A 348 18.14 19.07 -8.28
N VAL A 349 17.45 19.05 -7.13
CA VAL A 349 16.83 17.83 -6.60
C VAL A 349 15.83 17.26 -7.61
N CYS A 350 14.88 18.07 -8.10
CA CYS A 350 13.89 17.66 -9.10
C CYS A 350 14.55 17.15 -10.39
N MET A 351 15.60 17.81 -10.88
CA MET A 351 16.29 17.40 -12.10
C MET A 351 17.06 16.09 -11.91
N ILE A 352 17.78 15.93 -10.80
CA ILE A 352 18.64 14.78 -10.53
C ILE A 352 17.82 13.53 -10.17
N SER A 353 16.68 13.70 -9.50
CA SER A 353 15.79 12.59 -9.13
C SER A 353 14.89 12.11 -10.28
N THR A 354 15.01 12.71 -11.48
CA THR A 354 14.15 12.35 -12.62
C THR A 354 14.39 10.91 -13.06
N VAL A 355 13.33 10.12 -13.08
CA VAL A 355 13.25 8.85 -13.79
C VAL A 355 12.21 9.00 -14.89
N ARG A 356 12.50 8.51 -16.10
CA ARG A 356 11.59 8.60 -17.24
C ARG A 356 11.51 7.27 -17.97
N LEU A 357 10.30 6.80 -18.16
CA LEU A 357 9.97 5.71 -19.08
C LEU A 357 9.23 6.34 -20.27
N SER A 358 9.72 6.14 -21.48
CA SER A 358 9.05 6.61 -22.70
C SER A 358 8.99 5.49 -23.70
N GLY A 359 7.86 5.35 -24.39
CA GLY A 359 7.63 4.36 -25.43
C GLY A 359 7.12 5.01 -26.71
N ALA A 360 7.41 4.41 -27.84
CA ALA A 360 6.82 4.73 -29.13
C ALA A 360 6.27 3.45 -29.76
N LEU A 361 5.01 3.48 -30.19
CA LEU A 361 4.37 2.38 -30.93
C LEU A 361 3.73 2.96 -32.19
N PHE A 362 4.11 2.47 -33.36
CA PHE A 362 3.62 2.98 -34.66
C PHE A 362 3.75 4.51 -34.82
N GLY A 363 4.80 5.11 -34.24
CA GLY A 363 5.07 6.56 -34.31
C GLY A 363 4.24 7.43 -33.36
N VAL A 364 3.49 6.83 -32.41
CA VAL A 364 2.83 7.55 -31.31
C VAL A 364 3.72 7.48 -30.07
N ASP A 365 4.23 8.63 -29.63
CA ASP A 365 5.06 8.76 -28.44
C ASP A 365 4.19 8.84 -27.16
N GLY A 366 4.52 8.04 -26.16
CA GLY A 366 3.96 8.08 -24.81
C GLY A 366 5.06 8.00 -23.75
N GLY A 367 4.78 8.41 -22.52
CA GLY A 367 5.75 8.25 -21.44
C GLY A 367 5.30 8.71 -20.08
N ILE A 368 5.91 8.07 -19.08
CA ILE A 368 5.72 8.34 -17.65
C ILE A 368 7.01 8.97 -17.13
N THR A 369 6.89 10.05 -16.37
CA THR A 369 8.03 10.68 -15.69
C THR A 369 7.77 10.66 -14.19
N TYR A 370 8.75 10.16 -13.44
CA TYR A 370 8.89 10.30 -12.01
C TYR A 370 9.87 11.45 -11.71
N SER A 371 9.48 12.46 -10.95
CA SER A 371 10.39 13.49 -10.46
C SER A 371 9.82 14.21 -9.24
N GLY A 372 10.65 14.91 -8.47
CA GLY A 372 10.10 15.86 -7.49
C GLY A 372 9.30 16.94 -8.21
N ALA A 373 8.07 17.22 -7.76
CA ALA A 373 7.20 18.18 -8.43
C ALA A 373 7.87 19.57 -8.48
N TYR A 374 7.85 20.24 -9.64
CA TYR A 374 8.62 21.48 -9.82
C TYR A 374 8.16 22.65 -8.93
N TRP A 375 6.95 22.58 -8.36
CA TRP A 375 6.50 23.53 -7.35
C TRP A 375 7.22 23.38 -5.99
N LEU A 376 8.05 22.34 -5.82
CA LEU A 376 9.03 22.24 -4.74
C LEU A 376 9.98 23.46 -4.72
N ILE A 377 10.23 24.10 -5.87
CA ILE A 377 11.13 25.26 -5.99
C ILE A 377 10.67 26.44 -5.11
N PRO A 378 9.44 26.98 -5.27
CA PRO A 378 8.94 28.01 -4.37
C PRO A 378 8.76 27.53 -2.92
N VAL A 379 8.42 26.26 -2.69
CA VAL A 379 8.31 25.70 -1.33
C VAL A 379 9.64 25.74 -0.60
N LEU A 380 10.71 25.22 -1.19
CA LEU A 380 12.03 25.24 -0.58
C LEU A 380 12.58 26.66 -0.46
N ALA A 381 12.17 27.59 -1.31
CA ALA A 381 12.46 29.01 -1.10
C ALA A 381 11.88 29.52 0.23
N LEU A 382 10.65 29.11 0.58
CA LEU A 382 10.01 29.42 1.87
C LEU A 382 10.73 28.73 3.04
N TRP A 383 11.14 27.46 2.90
CA TRP A 383 11.97 26.78 3.89
C TRP A 383 13.30 27.52 4.10
N GLY A 384 13.94 27.99 3.03
CA GLY A 384 15.14 28.82 3.10
C GLY A 384 14.90 30.13 3.85
N ALA A 385 13.73 30.76 3.67
CA ALA A 385 13.34 31.95 4.42
C ALA A 385 13.09 31.65 5.91
N ALA A 386 12.48 30.52 6.22
CA ALA A 386 12.28 30.05 7.59
C ALA A 386 13.63 29.80 8.29
N ILE A 387 14.55 29.11 7.64
CA ILE A 387 15.92 28.89 8.14
C ILE A 387 16.66 30.21 8.35
N GLU A 388 16.53 31.16 7.42
CA GLU A 388 17.08 32.51 7.53
C GLU A 388 16.53 33.25 8.76
N ALA A 389 15.22 33.17 9.02
CA ALA A 389 14.60 33.79 10.18
C ALA A 389 15.02 33.10 11.50
N LEU A 390 14.93 31.78 11.57
CA LEU A 390 15.28 30.99 12.76
C LEU A 390 16.75 31.17 13.14
N SER A 391 17.65 31.21 12.16
CA SER A 391 19.07 31.46 12.40
C SER A 391 19.38 32.85 12.99
N ARG A 392 18.51 33.84 12.76
CA ARG A 392 18.66 35.20 13.30
C ARG A 392 18.09 35.33 14.71
N PHE A 393 16.97 34.67 14.98
CA PHE A 393 16.20 34.91 16.22
C PHE A 393 16.21 33.76 17.23
N VAL A 394 16.28 32.52 16.76
CA VAL A 394 16.14 31.32 17.60
C VAL A 394 17.49 30.63 17.82
N ALA A 395 18.26 30.44 16.75
CA ALA A 395 19.59 29.80 16.83
C ALA A 395 20.54 30.41 17.88
N PRO A 396 20.60 31.74 18.12
CA PRO A 396 21.46 32.29 19.16
C PRO A 396 21.16 31.74 20.57
N ALA A 397 19.89 31.43 20.86
CA ALA A 397 19.50 30.82 22.12
C ALA A 397 19.84 29.32 22.16
N LEU A 398 19.61 28.62 21.05
CA LEU A 398 19.86 27.17 20.94
C LEU A 398 21.36 26.81 20.96
N VAL A 399 22.23 27.67 20.43
CA VAL A 399 23.68 27.43 20.45
C VAL A 399 24.19 27.33 21.89
N GLY A 400 23.63 28.08 22.84
CA GLY A 400 24.03 28.05 24.24
C GLY A 400 23.69 26.75 24.98
N SER A 401 22.75 25.94 24.45
CA SER A 401 22.36 24.65 25.02
C SER A 401 23.07 23.45 24.40
N LEU A 402 23.86 23.65 23.34
CA LEU A 402 24.52 22.55 22.63
C LEU A 402 25.92 22.25 23.18
N PRO A 403 26.37 20.98 23.18
CA PRO A 403 27.75 20.65 23.49
C PRO A 403 28.75 21.32 22.53
N ASP A 404 29.90 21.77 23.04
CA ASP A 404 30.95 22.44 22.25
C ASP A 404 31.43 21.62 21.04
N ALA A 405 31.42 20.29 21.16
CA ALA A 405 31.77 19.40 20.06
C ALA A 405 30.79 19.52 18.88
N VAL A 406 29.49 19.62 19.17
CA VAL A 406 28.43 19.79 18.17
C VAL A 406 28.52 21.17 17.53
N VAL A 407 28.66 22.22 18.34
CA VAL A 407 28.82 23.60 17.86
C VAL A 407 30.02 23.71 16.92
N ARG A 408 31.17 23.13 17.29
CA ARG A 408 32.38 23.14 16.46
C ARG A 408 32.19 22.42 15.13
N ARG A 409 31.49 21.29 15.12
CA ARG A 409 31.16 20.55 13.89
C ARG A 409 30.22 21.36 12.99
N LEU A 410 29.18 21.98 13.55
CA LEU A 410 28.24 22.81 12.80
C LEU A 410 28.89 24.10 12.28
N ALA A 411 29.80 24.70 13.05
CA ALA A 411 30.56 25.89 12.68
C ALA A 411 31.64 25.63 11.62
N ALA A 412 32.09 24.38 11.44
CA ALA A 412 33.08 24.01 10.44
C ALA A 412 32.53 24.19 9.00
N GLY A 413 32.71 25.40 8.46
CA GLY A 413 32.59 25.71 7.03
C GLY A 413 33.95 25.72 6.33
N PRO A 414 34.02 26.06 5.02
CA PRO A 414 35.28 26.13 4.27
C PRO A 414 36.26 27.07 4.96
N THR A 415 37.43 26.55 5.33
CA THR A 415 38.48 27.23 6.10
C THR A 415 39.00 28.49 5.40
N ARG A 416 39.10 29.61 6.13
CA ARG A 416 40.13 30.65 5.92
C ARG A 416 40.69 31.13 7.27
N PRO A 417 41.97 31.55 7.36
CA PRO A 417 42.60 32.01 8.60
C PRO A 417 41.92 33.27 9.12
N THR A 418 41.67 33.31 10.42
CA THR A 418 41.10 34.43 11.15
C THR A 418 42.14 35.57 11.29
N PRO A 419 41.84 36.82 10.93
CA PRO A 419 42.57 37.98 11.47
C PRO A 419 42.19 38.17 12.95
N PRO A 420 43.01 38.85 13.77
CA PRO A 420 42.71 39.07 15.18
C PRO A 420 41.44 39.91 15.34
N ALA A 421 40.57 39.51 16.26
CA ALA A 421 39.33 40.23 16.58
C ALA A 421 39.63 41.55 17.31
N GLY A 422 39.16 42.67 16.76
CA GLY A 422 39.06 43.95 17.48
C GLY A 422 37.83 43.99 18.39
N PRO A 423 37.80 44.86 19.41
CA PRO A 423 36.70 44.93 20.38
C PRO A 423 35.41 45.39 19.70
N VAL A 424 34.36 44.59 19.88
CA VAL A 424 33.05 44.74 19.25
C VAL A 424 32.14 45.62 20.13
N GLN A 425 31.91 46.87 19.74
CA GLN A 425 30.82 47.67 20.31
C GLN A 425 29.46 47.19 19.77
N ARG A 426 28.51 46.91 20.66
CA ARG A 426 27.10 46.64 20.32
C ARG A 426 26.39 47.98 20.10
N ILE A 427 25.77 48.19 18.93
CA ILE A 427 24.85 49.32 18.73
C ILE A 427 23.50 48.90 19.34
N PRO A 428 23.01 49.59 20.38
CA PRO A 428 21.71 49.29 20.96
C PRO A 428 20.60 49.84 20.04
N MET A 429 19.69 48.96 19.60
CA MET A 429 18.40 49.39 19.07
C MET A 429 17.47 49.78 20.23
N SER A 430 16.58 50.73 19.98
CA SER A 430 15.62 51.21 20.98
C SER A 430 14.64 50.08 21.41
N PRO A 431 14.22 50.01 22.68
CA PRO A 431 13.29 48.97 23.18
C PRO A 431 11.94 48.94 22.43
N GLY A 432 11.48 50.09 21.94
CA GLY A 432 10.18 50.24 21.26
C GLY A 432 10.15 49.69 19.83
N ASP A 433 11.28 49.72 19.12
CA ASP A 433 11.40 49.17 17.75
C ASP A 433 11.62 47.66 17.79
N ARG A 434 12.33 47.18 18.81
CA ARG A 434 12.51 45.75 19.10
C ARG A 434 11.19 45.05 19.44
N ALA A 435 10.27 45.72 20.14
CA ALA A 435 8.96 45.17 20.50
C ALA A 435 7.99 45.11 19.31
N ARG A 436 7.98 46.13 18.44
CA ARG A 436 7.13 46.17 17.23
C ARG A 436 7.60 45.21 16.14
N ALA A 437 8.92 45.11 15.90
CA ALA A 437 9.49 44.11 15.00
C ALA A 437 9.29 42.68 15.52
N LYS A 438 9.44 42.45 16.83
CA LYS A 438 9.18 41.14 17.46
C LYS A 438 7.70 40.73 17.37
N LYS A 439 6.74 41.66 17.50
CA LYS A 439 5.30 41.35 17.37
C LYS A 439 4.86 41.07 15.94
N GLY A 440 5.29 41.87 14.97
CA GLY A 440 4.95 41.64 13.55
C GLY A 440 5.59 40.35 12.99
N LEU A 441 6.77 40.00 13.48
CA LEU A 441 7.52 38.83 13.02
C LEU A 441 7.12 37.54 13.76
N VAL A 442 6.66 37.63 15.01
CA VAL A 442 5.96 36.53 15.69
C VAL A 442 4.62 36.27 15.01
N ALA A 443 3.87 37.29 14.58
CA ALA A 443 2.64 37.08 13.82
C ALA A 443 2.91 36.39 12.46
N ALA A 444 3.95 36.78 11.72
CA ALA A 444 4.32 36.11 10.46
C ALA A 444 4.87 34.69 10.66
N ALA A 445 5.66 34.44 11.72
CA ALA A 445 6.14 33.10 12.08
C ALA A 445 5.03 32.21 12.66
N VAL A 446 4.03 32.79 13.32
CA VAL A 446 2.83 32.09 13.79
C VAL A 446 1.88 31.80 12.63
N ILE A 447 1.74 32.67 11.63
CA ILE A 447 0.94 32.39 10.43
C ILE A 447 1.63 31.32 9.55
N GLY A 448 2.94 31.42 9.31
CA GLY A 448 3.70 30.39 8.59
C GLY A 448 3.83 29.08 9.38
N GLY A 449 3.96 29.18 10.70
CA GLY A 449 3.97 28.04 11.61
C GLY A 449 2.60 27.37 11.77
N LEU A 450 1.49 28.13 11.81
CA LEU A 450 0.11 27.61 11.80
C LEU A 450 -0.28 27.05 10.44
N GLY A 451 0.30 27.54 9.33
CA GLY A 451 0.15 26.89 8.02
C GLY A 451 0.82 25.52 7.99
N LEU A 452 2.04 25.41 8.54
CA LEU A 452 2.77 24.14 8.62
C LEU A 452 2.19 23.18 9.67
N LEU A 453 1.77 23.69 10.83
CA LEU A 453 1.08 22.92 11.87
C LEU A 453 -0.34 22.57 11.44
N GLY A 454 -0.99 23.44 10.67
CA GLY A 454 -2.27 23.20 10.01
C GLY A 454 -2.16 22.05 9.04
N VAL A 455 -1.15 22.01 8.18
CA VAL A 455 -0.86 20.87 7.28
C VAL A 455 -0.47 19.59 8.06
N LEU A 456 0.31 19.72 9.14
CA LEU A 456 0.69 18.58 9.98
C LEU A 456 -0.51 17.98 10.74
N VAL A 457 -1.39 18.83 11.28
CA VAL A 457 -2.65 18.42 11.91
C VAL A 457 -3.62 17.91 10.85
N PHE A 458 -3.72 18.53 9.68
CA PHE A 458 -4.55 18.09 8.56
C PHE A 458 -4.11 16.72 8.02
N SER A 459 -2.79 16.45 7.97
CA SER A 459 -2.25 15.15 7.55
C SER A 459 -2.39 14.07 8.63
N ILE A 460 -2.16 14.38 9.91
CA ILE A 460 -2.35 13.43 11.02
C ILE A 460 -3.84 13.13 11.23
N VAL A 461 -4.71 14.14 11.12
CA VAL A 461 -6.16 14.00 11.21
C VAL A 461 -6.70 13.31 9.95
N GLY A 462 -6.14 13.58 8.76
CA GLY A 462 -6.47 12.87 7.52
C GLY A 462 -6.11 11.39 7.58
N SER A 463 -4.90 11.02 8.02
CA SER A 463 -4.43 9.63 8.13
C SER A 463 -5.05 8.85 9.32
N THR A 464 -5.88 9.50 10.13
CA THR A 464 -6.59 8.84 11.24
C THR A 464 -8.11 8.91 11.11
N LEU A 465 -8.66 9.84 10.32
CA LEU A 465 -10.11 10.03 10.15
C LEU A 465 -10.62 9.80 8.71
N ALA A 466 -9.74 9.64 7.72
CA ALA A 466 -10.08 9.49 6.30
C ALA A 466 -9.34 8.29 5.65
N ASP A 467 -8.96 7.31 6.47
CA ASP A 467 -8.26 6.11 6.05
C ASP A 467 -9.30 5.02 5.70
N PRO A 468 -9.44 4.64 4.41
CA PRO A 468 -10.43 3.67 3.95
C PRO A 468 -10.20 2.28 4.56
N GLU A 469 -8.94 1.89 4.78
CA GLU A 469 -8.58 0.64 5.45
C GLU A 469 -9.15 0.62 6.87
N LYS A 470 -9.02 1.70 7.64
CA LYS A 470 -9.63 1.80 8.99
C LYS A 470 -11.15 1.78 8.98
N ARG A 471 -11.77 2.18 7.87
CA ARG A 471 -13.22 2.10 7.71
C ARG A 471 -13.66 0.66 7.44
N ALA A 472 -12.92 -0.07 6.61
CA ALA A 472 -13.08 -1.50 6.44
C ALA A 472 -12.83 -2.25 7.76
N GLU A 473 -11.73 -1.97 8.48
CA GLU A 473 -11.44 -2.55 9.80
C GLU A 473 -12.57 -2.29 10.79
N ALA A 474 -13.06 -1.04 10.91
CA ALA A 474 -14.13 -0.71 11.85
C ALA A 474 -15.44 -1.46 11.56
N TYR A 475 -15.71 -1.73 10.28
CA TYR A 475 -16.84 -2.53 9.81
C TYR A 475 -16.62 -4.02 10.13
N LEU A 476 -15.48 -4.59 9.73
CA LEU A 476 -15.13 -5.99 9.98
C LEU A 476 -15.04 -6.31 11.48
N ASP A 477 -14.50 -5.40 12.29
CA ASP A 477 -14.51 -5.48 13.76
C ASP A 477 -15.94 -5.54 14.32
N ALA A 478 -16.88 -4.79 13.74
CA ALA A 478 -18.27 -4.81 14.17
C ALA A 478 -18.94 -6.14 13.80
N VAL A 479 -18.66 -6.66 12.61
CA VAL A 479 -19.12 -7.99 12.16
C VAL A 479 -18.56 -9.08 13.08
N VAL A 480 -17.25 -9.14 13.31
CA VAL A 480 -16.62 -10.13 14.21
C VAL A 480 -17.19 -10.05 15.64
N ALA A 481 -17.38 -8.84 16.15
CA ALA A 481 -17.97 -8.62 17.48
C ALA A 481 -19.45 -9.01 17.56
N GLY A 482 -20.15 -9.13 16.42
CA GLY A 482 -21.59 -9.31 16.33
C GLY A 482 -22.39 -8.07 16.76
N ASP A 483 -21.81 -6.87 16.67
CA ASP A 483 -22.45 -5.59 16.97
C ASP A 483 -23.24 -5.13 15.74
N VAL A 484 -24.42 -5.70 15.55
CA VAL A 484 -25.21 -5.53 14.31
C VAL A 484 -25.72 -4.10 14.14
N ASP A 485 -26.02 -3.40 15.24
CA ASP A 485 -26.36 -1.97 15.20
C ASP A 485 -25.22 -1.14 14.58
N LYS A 486 -23.97 -1.45 14.94
CA LYS A 486 -22.80 -0.78 14.38
C LYS A 486 -22.51 -1.23 12.94
N VAL A 487 -22.78 -2.48 12.59
CA VAL A 487 -22.70 -2.97 11.20
C VAL A 487 -23.63 -2.15 10.30
N LEU A 488 -24.91 -2.05 10.66
CA LEU A 488 -25.90 -1.26 9.90
C LEU A 488 -25.59 0.23 9.84
N GLN A 489 -24.97 0.77 10.90
CA GLN A 489 -24.49 2.16 10.89
C GLN A 489 -23.34 2.39 9.89
N LEU A 490 -22.49 1.39 9.67
CA LEU A 490 -21.29 1.50 8.84
C LEU A 490 -21.53 1.09 7.38
N ALA A 491 -22.45 0.15 7.14
CA ALA A 491 -22.92 -0.28 5.84
C ALA A 491 -24.45 -0.47 5.91
N PRO A 492 -25.24 0.58 5.62
CA PRO A 492 -26.69 0.45 5.59
C PRO A 492 -27.12 -0.48 4.45
N VAL A 493 -28.21 -1.17 4.66
CA VAL A 493 -28.87 -2.04 3.67
C VAL A 493 -30.17 -1.37 3.19
N ASP A 494 -30.66 -1.76 2.02
CA ASP A 494 -31.93 -1.24 1.51
C ASP A 494 -33.10 -2.00 2.17
N GLU A 495 -33.80 -1.31 3.07
CA GLU A 495 -35.00 -1.85 3.75
C GLU A 495 -36.21 -1.98 2.81
N ASP A 496 -36.19 -1.33 1.64
CA ASP A 496 -37.22 -1.52 0.60
C ASP A 496 -36.95 -2.80 -0.23
N GLU A 497 -35.71 -3.32 -0.24
CA GLU A 497 -35.32 -4.56 -0.93
C GLU A 497 -35.55 -5.78 -0.05
N ALA A 498 -35.06 -5.77 1.20
CA ALA A 498 -35.27 -6.87 2.14
C ALA A 498 -35.36 -6.38 3.59
N SER A 499 -36.03 -7.16 4.44
CA SER A 499 -36.25 -6.81 5.84
C SER A 499 -35.00 -7.00 6.70
N VAL A 500 -34.69 -6.03 7.55
CA VAL A 500 -33.60 -6.11 8.55
C VAL A 500 -34.00 -6.89 9.82
N ALA A 501 -35.21 -7.46 9.87
CA ALA A 501 -35.74 -8.09 11.08
C ALA A 501 -34.89 -9.28 11.58
N LEU A 502 -34.15 -9.95 10.69
CA LEU A 502 -33.22 -11.03 11.05
C LEU A 502 -31.78 -10.56 11.28
N LEU A 503 -31.46 -9.32 10.87
CA LEU A 503 -30.17 -8.70 11.12
C LEU A 503 -30.14 -8.15 12.55
N THR A 504 -30.07 -9.06 13.52
CA THR A 504 -29.99 -8.75 14.96
C THR A 504 -28.81 -9.46 15.62
N GLU A 505 -28.31 -8.91 16.72
CA GLU A 505 -27.20 -9.52 17.47
C GLU A 505 -27.55 -10.94 17.94
N GLU A 506 -28.80 -11.18 18.32
CA GLU A 506 -29.29 -12.46 18.84
C GLU A 506 -29.28 -13.55 17.77
N VAL A 507 -29.80 -13.25 16.58
CA VAL A 507 -29.81 -14.18 15.44
C VAL A 507 -28.39 -14.47 14.95
N TYR A 508 -27.55 -13.43 14.83
CA TYR A 508 -26.19 -13.58 14.33
C TYR A 508 -25.27 -14.31 15.31
N ALA A 509 -25.42 -14.07 16.62
CA ALA A 509 -24.63 -14.77 17.62
C ALA A 509 -24.95 -16.27 17.70
N ALA A 510 -26.17 -16.67 17.31
CA ALA A 510 -26.62 -18.05 17.25
C ALA A 510 -26.29 -18.75 15.92
N ALA A 511 -25.84 -18.01 14.91
CA ALA A 511 -25.43 -18.58 13.63
C ALA A 511 -24.12 -19.38 13.76
N ASP A 512 -24.10 -20.57 13.16
CA ASP A 512 -22.88 -21.36 12.98
C ASP A 512 -22.03 -20.76 11.85
N ASP A 513 -20.75 -21.12 11.75
CA ASP A 513 -19.82 -20.66 10.71
C ASP A 513 -19.75 -19.13 10.49
N ARG A 514 -20.19 -18.34 11.47
CA ARG A 514 -20.13 -16.88 11.41
C ARG A 514 -18.69 -16.38 11.38
N ILE A 515 -18.50 -15.15 10.92
CA ILE A 515 -17.18 -14.53 10.87
C ILE A 515 -16.65 -14.32 12.30
N THR A 516 -15.45 -14.85 12.57
CA THR A 516 -14.79 -14.81 13.90
C THR A 516 -13.45 -14.08 13.88
N GLY A 517 -12.90 -13.83 12.70
CA GLY A 517 -11.65 -13.13 12.48
C GLY A 517 -11.51 -12.70 11.02
N TYR A 518 -10.55 -11.83 10.75
CA TYR A 518 -10.23 -11.40 9.39
C TYR A 518 -8.76 -11.03 9.25
N GLU A 519 -8.23 -11.14 8.04
CA GLU A 519 -6.93 -10.60 7.61
C GLU A 519 -7.14 -9.81 6.32
N ILE A 520 -6.77 -8.53 6.31
CA ILE A 520 -6.77 -7.73 5.08
C ILE A 520 -5.53 -8.12 4.28
N THR A 521 -5.73 -8.65 3.08
CA THR A 521 -4.66 -9.17 2.23
C THR A 521 -4.24 -8.16 1.16
N ASP A 522 -5.18 -7.34 0.68
CA ASP A 522 -4.90 -6.33 -0.34
C ASP A 522 -5.84 -5.12 -0.25
N VAL A 523 -5.39 -3.98 -0.78
CA VAL A 523 -6.17 -2.75 -0.91
C VAL A 523 -5.86 -2.11 -2.26
N GLU A 524 -6.86 -2.11 -3.16
CA GLU A 524 -6.74 -1.54 -4.50
C GLU A 524 -7.62 -0.30 -4.67
N GLU A 525 -7.05 0.77 -5.24
CA GLU A 525 -7.80 1.98 -5.57
C GLU A 525 -8.16 1.97 -7.07
N PHE A 526 -9.47 2.06 -7.39
CA PHE A 526 -9.96 2.13 -8.76
C PHE A 526 -10.91 3.32 -8.95
N GLY A 527 -10.37 4.44 -9.45
CA GLY A 527 -11.17 5.64 -9.69
C GLY A 527 -11.52 6.37 -8.41
N ASP A 528 -12.81 6.41 -8.05
CA ASP A 528 -13.31 6.96 -6.79
C ASP A 528 -13.70 5.88 -5.78
N THR A 529 -13.61 4.59 -6.13
CA THR A 529 -13.89 3.46 -5.23
C THR A 529 -12.61 2.77 -4.78
N ILE A 530 -12.66 2.14 -3.62
CA ILE A 530 -11.57 1.34 -3.07
C ILE A 530 -12.09 -0.06 -2.82
N THR A 531 -11.37 -1.06 -3.28
CA THR A 531 -11.65 -2.47 -3.03
C THR A 531 -10.66 -2.97 -2.00
N VAL A 532 -11.16 -3.48 -0.88
CA VAL A 532 -10.37 -4.12 0.17
C VAL A 532 -10.60 -5.62 0.08
N THR A 533 -9.54 -6.38 -0.18
CA THR A 533 -9.60 -7.84 -0.23
C THR A 533 -9.27 -8.41 1.14
N VAL A 534 -10.13 -9.29 1.64
CA VAL A 534 -10.02 -9.87 2.98
C VAL A 534 -10.16 -11.38 2.96
N ASP A 535 -9.37 -12.02 3.82
CA ASP A 535 -9.57 -13.40 4.21
C ASP A 535 -10.35 -13.42 5.53
N LEU A 536 -11.48 -14.11 5.55
CA LEU A 536 -12.40 -14.21 6.68
C LEU A 536 -12.29 -15.60 7.35
N GLU A 537 -12.17 -15.61 8.67
CA GLU A 537 -12.18 -16.84 9.46
C GLU A 537 -13.62 -17.19 9.89
N GLY A 538 -14.03 -18.44 9.67
CA GLY A 538 -15.34 -18.96 10.07
C GLY A 538 -16.12 -19.53 8.87
N PRO A 539 -16.51 -18.70 7.89
CA PRO A 539 -17.20 -19.17 6.69
C PRO A 539 -16.33 -20.05 5.80
N GLU A 540 -16.92 -21.02 5.08
CA GLU A 540 -16.19 -21.91 4.15
C GLU A 540 -15.58 -21.15 2.96
N ASP A 541 -16.29 -20.15 2.43
CA ASP A 541 -15.86 -19.32 1.29
C ASP A 541 -15.28 -17.97 1.73
N GLY A 542 -14.46 -18.00 2.79
CA GLY A 542 -13.91 -16.80 3.42
C GLY A 542 -12.70 -16.15 2.74
N ASN A 543 -12.05 -16.79 1.77
CA ASN A 543 -10.82 -16.26 1.16
C ASN A 543 -11.11 -15.30 0.00
N ASP A 544 -10.25 -14.29 -0.19
CA ASP A 544 -10.32 -13.31 -1.28
C ASP A 544 -11.68 -12.58 -1.39
N VAL A 545 -12.33 -12.30 -0.26
CA VAL A 545 -13.62 -11.59 -0.24
C VAL A 545 -13.38 -10.09 -0.46
N GLU A 546 -14.08 -9.50 -1.42
CA GLU A 546 -13.93 -8.09 -1.77
C GLU A 546 -14.96 -7.22 -1.04
N LEU A 547 -14.48 -6.17 -0.36
CA LEU A 547 -15.30 -5.12 0.24
C LEU A 547 -15.07 -3.81 -0.52
N THR A 548 -16.13 -3.26 -1.12
CA THR A 548 -16.03 -1.98 -1.84
C THR A 548 -16.40 -0.81 -0.94
N LEU A 549 -15.60 0.26 -1.00
CA LEU A 549 -15.83 1.52 -0.31
C LEU A 549 -15.97 2.66 -1.32
N SER A 550 -16.96 3.52 -1.09
CA SER A 550 -17.20 4.72 -1.89
C SER A 550 -17.16 6.00 -1.04
N PRO A 551 -16.90 7.15 -1.67
CA PRO A 551 -16.84 8.43 -0.98
C PRO A 551 -18.24 8.90 -0.55
N ASP A 552 -18.46 9.01 0.76
CA ASP A 552 -19.68 9.55 1.40
C ASP A 552 -19.53 11.05 1.71
N GLY A 553 -19.36 11.83 0.66
CA GLY A 553 -19.20 13.26 0.77
C GLY A 553 -17.86 13.68 1.37
N LYS A 554 -17.85 14.83 2.07
CA LYS A 554 -16.60 15.46 2.51
C LYS A 554 -16.59 15.70 4.02
N ARG A 555 -15.71 14.99 4.74
CA ARG A 555 -15.41 15.31 6.13
C ARG A 555 -14.48 16.53 6.20
N ALA A 556 -14.84 17.48 7.05
CA ALA A 556 -14.10 18.73 7.24
C ALA A 556 -13.85 19.55 5.95
N LEU A 557 -14.77 19.49 4.96
CA LEU A 557 -14.75 20.20 3.67
C LEU A 557 -13.71 19.73 2.63
N PHE A 558 -12.82 18.78 2.95
CA PHE A 558 -11.67 18.49 2.07
C PHE A 558 -11.31 17.00 1.94
N PHE A 559 -11.66 16.15 2.91
CA PHE A 559 -11.36 14.72 2.87
C PHE A 559 -12.59 13.95 2.45
N ASP A 560 -12.41 12.97 1.58
CA ASP A 560 -13.44 11.96 1.34
C ASP A 560 -13.71 11.26 2.66
N ASP A 561 -14.98 11.28 3.05
CA ASP A 561 -15.47 10.32 4.01
C ASP A 561 -15.66 9.01 3.25
N TRP A 562 -15.37 7.88 3.87
CA TRP A 562 -15.54 6.59 3.22
C TRP A 562 -16.66 5.84 3.92
N LYS A 563 -17.61 5.37 3.12
CA LYS A 563 -18.59 4.38 3.54
C LYS A 563 -18.27 3.05 2.88
N VAL A 564 -18.55 1.97 3.57
CA VAL A 564 -18.69 0.67 2.90
C VAL A 564 -19.94 0.79 2.02
N ASP A 565 -19.86 0.27 0.80
CA ASP A 565 -21.01 0.30 -0.10
C ASP A 565 -22.20 -0.45 0.49
N GLU A 566 -23.40 -0.10 0.01
CA GLU A 566 -24.66 -0.61 0.55
C GLU A 566 -24.66 -2.14 0.56
N GLY A 567 -25.14 -2.73 1.67
CA GLY A 567 -25.07 -4.18 1.89
C GLY A 567 -23.80 -4.63 2.60
N GLY A 568 -22.62 -4.11 2.26
CA GLY A 568 -21.35 -4.63 2.77
C GLY A 568 -21.23 -6.14 2.54
N LEU A 569 -21.06 -6.92 3.61
CA LEU A 569 -21.08 -8.39 3.60
C LEU A 569 -22.49 -9.00 3.79
N ALA A 570 -23.52 -8.19 4.06
CA ALA A 570 -24.87 -8.71 4.23
C ALA A 570 -25.43 -9.18 2.89
N ARG A 571 -26.18 -10.29 2.93
CA ARG A 571 -26.81 -10.91 1.76
C ARG A 571 -28.30 -11.03 1.99
N GLU A 572 -29.03 -10.91 0.89
CA GLU A 572 -30.46 -11.16 0.84
C GLU A 572 -30.71 -12.67 0.87
N VAL A 573 -31.57 -13.09 1.79
CA VAL A 573 -32.06 -14.46 1.93
C VAL A 573 -33.57 -14.45 1.80
N THR A 574 -34.06 -15.16 0.79
CA THR A 574 -35.48 -15.35 0.51
C THR A 574 -35.97 -16.61 1.21
N VAL A 575 -37.02 -16.49 2.01
CA VAL A 575 -37.70 -17.60 2.69
C VAL A 575 -39.10 -17.74 2.12
N SER A 576 -39.43 -18.90 1.57
CA SER A 576 -40.80 -19.18 1.11
C SER A 576 -41.71 -19.48 2.31
N VAL A 577 -42.71 -18.63 2.52
CA VAL A 577 -43.62 -18.72 3.67
C VAL A 577 -44.92 -19.45 3.27
N PRO A 578 -45.26 -20.58 3.92
CA PRO A 578 -46.51 -21.28 3.66
C PRO A 578 -47.75 -20.41 3.89
N ASP A 579 -48.83 -20.66 3.13
CA ASP A 579 -50.12 -19.97 3.28
C ASP A 579 -50.70 -20.03 4.72
N THR A 580 -50.31 -21.05 5.48
CA THR A 580 -50.81 -21.32 6.83
C THR A 580 -49.98 -20.65 7.94
N SER A 581 -48.87 -20.00 7.57
CA SER A 581 -47.96 -19.33 8.49
C SER A 581 -48.10 -17.81 8.39
N THR A 582 -47.73 -17.14 9.48
CA THR A 582 -47.72 -15.67 9.61
C THR A 582 -46.38 -15.16 10.13
N SER A 583 -45.41 -16.06 10.28
CA SER A 583 -44.09 -15.72 10.78
C SER A 583 -43.02 -16.66 10.23
N VAL A 584 -41.77 -16.19 10.28
CA VAL A 584 -40.57 -16.99 10.09
C VAL A 584 -39.75 -16.90 11.36
N GLU A 585 -39.26 -18.03 11.84
CA GLU A 585 -38.28 -18.07 12.92
C GLU A 585 -36.88 -18.34 12.33
N ALA A 586 -35.88 -17.54 12.70
CA ALA A 586 -34.49 -17.83 12.39
C ALA A 586 -33.67 -17.88 13.67
N ASN A 587 -32.99 -19.01 13.91
CA ASN A 587 -32.17 -19.26 15.11
C ASN A 587 -32.84 -18.87 16.44
N GLY A 588 -34.16 -19.07 16.58
CA GLY A 588 -34.90 -18.75 17.82
C GLY A 588 -35.57 -17.37 17.86
N VAL A 589 -35.43 -16.54 16.82
CA VAL A 589 -36.09 -15.23 16.73
C VAL A 589 -37.21 -15.26 15.70
N THR A 590 -38.43 -15.01 16.16
CA THR A 590 -39.64 -14.96 15.31
C THR A 590 -39.83 -13.56 14.74
N VAL A 591 -40.02 -13.49 13.42
CA VAL A 591 -40.36 -12.29 12.67
C VAL A 591 -41.65 -12.49 11.90
N GLU A 592 -42.50 -11.47 11.85
CA GLU A 592 -43.76 -11.52 11.11
C GLU A 592 -43.48 -11.60 9.61
N ALA A 593 -44.22 -12.45 8.90
CA ALA A 593 -44.13 -12.61 7.46
C ALA A 593 -45.51 -12.98 6.89
N ASP A 594 -45.84 -12.47 5.70
CA ASP A 594 -47.11 -12.77 5.07
C ASP A 594 -47.08 -14.17 4.45
N GLY A 595 -48.01 -15.03 4.87
CA GLY A 595 -48.14 -16.38 4.33
C GLY A 595 -48.55 -16.40 2.86
N GLY A 596 -47.97 -17.32 2.09
CA GLY A 596 -48.26 -17.51 0.67
C GLY A 596 -47.38 -16.68 -0.27
N GLU A 597 -46.44 -15.91 0.29
CA GLU A 597 -45.47 -15.09 -0.44
C GLU A 597 -44.04 -15.44 -0.01
N ASP A 598 -43.07 -15.06 -0.83
CA ASP A 598 -41.65 -15.12 -0.47
C ASP A 598 -41.33 -13.90 0.41
N ALA A 599 -40.59 -14.13 1.50
CA ALA A 599 -40.16 -13.09 2.43
C ALA A 599 -38.64 -12.92 2.35
N ASP A 600 -38.20 -11.71 2.01
CA ASP A 600 -36.79 -11.39 1.83
C ASP A 600 -36.21 -10.74 3.10
N PHE A 601 -35.07 -11.25 3.56
CA PHE A 601 -34.38 -10.79 4.77
C PHE A 601 -32.89 -10.53 4.50
N TRP A 602 -32.35 -9.50 5.13
CA TRP A 602 -30.90 -9.31 5.20
C TRP A 602 -30.30 -10.21 6.29
N ALA A 603 -29.25 -10.95 5.95
CA ALA A 603 -28.46 -11.75 6.89
C ALA A 603 -26.95 -11.53 6.67
N LEU A 604 -26.16 -11.57 7.75
CA LEU A 604 -24.69 -11.56 7.67
C LEU A 604 -24.16 -12.97 7.31
N PRO A 605 -22.92 -13.10 6.83
CA PRO A 605 -22.37 -14.41 6.47
C PRO A 605 -22.29 -15.36 7.68
N GLY A 606 -22.79 -16.57 7.48
CA GLY A 606 -22.95 -17.61 8.49
C GLY A 606 -24.01 -18.64 8.10
N SER A 607 -24.18 -19.65 8.93
CA SER A 607 -25.11 -20.77 8.76
C SER A 607 -26.33 -20.57 9.68
N TYR A 608 -27.53 -20.59 9.10
CA TYR A 608 -28.79 -20.31 9.79
C TYR A 608 -29.81 -21.40 9.55
N VAL A 609 -30.60 -21.71 10.58
CA VAL A 609 -31.78 -22.57 10.44
C VAL A 609 -33.02 -21.67 10.37
N PHE A 610 -33.73 -21.76 9.25
CA PHE A 610 -34.96 -21.02 9.00
C PHE A 610 -36.16 -21.94 9.16
N ASN A 611 -37.11 -21.53 10.00
CA ASN A 611 -38.34 -22.25 10.26
C ASN A 611 -39.55 -21.36 9.91
N PRO A 612 -40.16 -21.54 8.72
CA PRO A 612 -41.37 -20.81 8.36
C PRO A 612 -42.65 -21.44 8.94
N TYR A 613 -42.54 -22.44 9.82
CA TYR A 613 -43.65 -23.18 10.43
C TYR A 613 -43.77 -22.96 11.94
N GLY A 614 -42.98 -22.06 12.53
CA GLY A 614 -42.85 -21.91 13.99
C GLY A 614 -44.15 -21.60 14.74
N ASP A 615 -45.12 -21.01 14.05
CA ASP A 615 -46.45 -20.69 14.56
C ASP A 615 -47.51 -21.79 14.34
N ASN A 616 -47.17 -22.88 13.64
CA ASN A 616 -48.07 -24.02 13.42
C ASN A 616 -47.81 -25.15 14.43
N PRO A 617 -48.69 -25.36 15.43
CA PRO A 617 -48.48 -26.37 16.48
C PRO A 617 -48.56 -27.82 15.96
N TRP A 618 -49.00 -28.02 14.72
CA TRP A 618 -49.16 -29.34 14.12
C TRP A 618 -47.93 -29.83 13.37
N LEU A 619 -46.99 -28.93 13.05
CA LEU A 619 -45.81 -29.21 12.26
C LEU A 619 -44.56 -29.18 13.15
N GLU A 620 -43.60 -30.06 12.84
CA GLU A 620 -42.27 -30.07 13.41
C GLU A 620 -41.28 -29.66 12.30
N PRO A 621 -40.50 -28.59 12.47
CA PRO A 621 -39.60 -28.10 11.42
C PRO A 621 -38.43 -29.03 11.14
N SER A 622 -37.80 -28.86 9.98
CA SER A 622 -36.52 -29.48 9.66
C SER A 622 -35.37 -28.64 10.23
N ASP A 623 -34.32 -29.28 10.72
CA ASP A 623 -33.08 -28.62 11.17
C ASP A 623 -32.09 -28.37 10.00
N GLU A 624 -32.61 -28.15 8.79
CA GLU A 624 -31.76 -27.93 7.61
C GLU A 624 -31.15 -26.52 7.68
N SER A 625 -29.83 -26.45 7.46
CA SER A 625 -29.06 -25.22 7.63
C SER A 625 -28.79 -24.59 6.28
N THR A 626 -29.12 -23.31 6.15
CA THR A 626 -28.80 -22.48 4.98
C THR A 626 -27.49 -21.74 5.23
N SER A 627 -26.52 -21.92 4.34
CA SER A 627 -25.26 -21.15 4.37
C SER A 627 -25.41 -19.83 3.62
N VAL A 628 -25.14 -18.73 4.31
CA VAL A 628 -25.07 -17.38 3.74
C VAL A 628 -23.60 -17.04 3.47
N PRO A 629 -23.16 -16.97 2.20
CA PRO A 629 -21.76 -16.75 1.85
C PRO A 629 -21.31 -15.30 2.09
N ALA A 630 -20.00 -15.13 2.28
CA ALA A 630 -19.39 -13.81 2.39
C ALA A 630 -19.10 -13.17 1.03
N ALA A 631 -18.75 -13.98 0.03
CA ALA A 631 -18.55 -13.54 -1.35
C ALA A 631 -19.87 -13.17 -2.04
N ASP A 632 -19.79 -12.34 -3.09
CA ASP A 632 -20.97 -11.95 -3.87
C ASP A 632 -21.67 -13.16 -4.49
N SER A 633 -22.93 -13.35 -4.11
CA SER A 633 -23.80 -14.42 -4.64
C SER A 633 -25.13 -13.85 -5.09
N PHE A 634 -25.68 -14.39 -6.18
CA PHE A 634 -27.03 -14.03 -6.63
C PHE A 634 -28.08 -14.82 -5.83
N GLY A 635 -28.92 -14.11 -5.06
CA GLY A 635 -30.18 -14.57 -4.47
C GLY A 635 -30.12 -15.90 -3.72
N ILE A 636 -30.13 -15.86 -2.38
CA ILE A 636 -30.06 -17.06 -1.54
C ILE A 636 -31.49 -17.48 -1.20
N TYR A 637 -31.88 -18.70 -1.54
CA TYR A 637 -33.14 -19.29 -1.07
C TYR A 637 -32.86 -20.13 0.18
N ALA A 638 -33.62 -19.89 1.24
CA ALA A 638 -33.49 -20.66 2.46
C ALA A 638 -33.88 -22.13 2.25
N GLU A 639 -32.99 -23.02 2.66
CA GLU A 639 -33.24 -24.45 2.79
C GLU A 639 -34.00 -24.68 4.10
N THR A 640 -35.33 -24.77 4.02
CA THR A 640 -36.23 -24.94 5.18
C THR A 640 -36.63 -26.40 5.42
N GLY A 641 -36.22 -27.31 4.52
CA GLY A 641 -36.60 -28.71 4.50
C GLY A 641 -38.12 -28.96 4.40
N GLN A 642 -38.51 -30.23 4.45
CA GLN A 642 -39.92 -30.60 4.60
C GLN A 642 -40.24 -30.81 6.08
N PRO A 643 -41.28 -30.17 6.64
CA PRO A 643 -41.62 -30.34 8.03
C PRO A 643 -42.22 -31.73 8.29
N GLY A 644 -41.87 -32.30 9.44
CA GLY A 644 -42.51 -33.49 9.97
C GLY A 644 -43.84 -33.18 10.67
N PRO A 645 -44.63 -34.20 11.02
CA PRO A 645 -45.80 -34.03 11.86
C PRO A 645 -45.37 -33.99 13.34
N SER A 646 -45.82 -32.96 14.05
CA SER A 646 -45.57 -32.81 15.48
C SER A 646 -46.14 -33.98 16.30
N ASP A 647 -45.61 -34.17 17.50
CA ASP A 647 -46.17 -35.11 18.50
C ASP A 647 -47.66 -34.83 18.78
N GLN A 648 -48.07 -33.56 18.76
CA GLN A 648 -49.45 -33.18 19.02
C GLN A 648 -50.39 -33.61 17.89
N LEU A 649 -49.95 -33.47 16.63
CA LEU A 649 -50.70 -33.93 15.46
C LEU A 649 -50.81 -35.45 15.44
N ARG A 650 -49.69 -36.15 15.74
CA ARG A 650 -49.66 -37.61 15.85
C ARG A 650 -50.66 -38.12 16.89
N ASP A 651 -50.63 -37.57 18.11
CA ASP A 651 -51.54 -37.95 19.20
C ASP A 651 -53.02 -37.70 18.85
N LYS A 652 -53.32 -36.59 18.16
CA LYS A 652 -54.68 -36.30 17.69
C LYS A 652 -55.18 -37.32 16.68
N VAL A 653 -54.35 -37.69 15.70
CA VAL A 653 -54.69 -38.67 14.67
C VAL A 653 -54.85 -40.07 15.29
N ASP A 654 -53.92 -40.48 16.15
CA ASP A 654 -53.96 -41.77 16.84
C ASP A 654 -55.18 -41.88 17.76
N THR A 655 -55.55 -40.80 18.45
CA THR A 655 -56.77 -40.74 19.26
C THR A 655 -58.03 -40.87 18.39
N ALA A 656 -58.08 -40.17 17.25
CA ALA A 656 -59.22 -40.26 16.33
C ALA A 656 -59.38 -41.67 15.75
N ILE A 657 -58.26 -42.32 15.38
CA ILE A 657 -58.25 -43.72 14.90
C ILE A 657 -58.76 -44.63 16.01
N THR A 658 -58.24 -44.48 17.23
CA THR A 658 -58.64 -45.27 18.39
C THR A 658 -60.14 -45.16 18.65
N ASP A 659 -60.67 -43.95 18.71
CA ASP A 659 -62.09 -43.69 18.97
C ASP A 659 -62.99 -44.27 17.86
N TRP A 660 -62.58 -44.13 16.60
CA TRP A 660 -63.32 -44.67 15.46
C TRP A 660 -63.32 -46.20 15.44
N VAL A 661 -62.16 -46.84 15.60
CA VAL A 661 -62.03 -48.30 15.65
C VAL A 661 -62.80 -48.87 16.85
N ASP A 662 -62.67 -48.27 18.04
CA ASP A 662 -63.40 -48.72 19.24
C ASP A 662 -64.93 -48.56 19.11
N ALA A 663 -65.39 -47.53 18.40
CA ALA A 663 -66.80 -47.39 18.06
C ALA A 663 -67.24 -48.51 17.11
N CYS A 664 -66.43 -48.81 16.09
CA CYS A 664 -66.68 -49.86 15.12
C CYS A 664 -66.69 -51.26 15.75
N MET A 665 -65.83 -51.55 16.74
CA MET A 665 -65.83 -52.84 17.45
C MET A 665 -67.12 -53.12 18.24
N LYS A 666 -68.00 -52.12 18.42
CA LYS A 666 -69.33 -52.30 19.04
C LYS A 666 -70.40 -52.76 18.05
N ALA A 667 -70.08 -52.84 16.76
CA ALA A 667 -70.99 -53.30 15.73
C ALA A 667 -71.41 -54.76 15.94
N THR A 668 -72.64 -55.08 15.54
CA THR A 668 -73.19 -56.45 15.64
C THR A 668 -73.43 -57.08 14.26
N GLU A 669 -72.77 -56.53 13.23
CA GLU A 669 -72.84 -56.96 11.83
C GLU A 669 -71.43 -57.34 11.35
N LEU A 670 -71.33 -58.20 10.33
CA LEU A 670 -70.04 -58.68 9.81
C LEU A 670 -69.35 -57.69 8.85
N SER A 671 -70.13 -56.79 8.26
CA SER A 671 -69.64 -55.74 7.36
C SER A 671 -70.48 -54.48 7.64
N PRO A 672 -70.25 -53.84 8.80
CA PRO A 672 -70.97 -52.63 9.17
C PRO A 672 -70.54 -51.46 8.28
N GLU A 673 -71.50 -50.62 7.88
CA GLU A 673 -71.21 -49.37 7.16
C GLU A 673 -70.31 -48.44 7.99
N ASP A 674 -69.44 -47.69 7.32
CA ASP A 674 -68.51 -46.70 7.91
C ASP A 674 -67.50 -47.28 8.92
N CYS A 675 -67.12 -48.55 8.77
CA CYS A 675 -66.13 -49.23 9.60
C CYS A 675 -65.05 -49.96 8.80
N PRO A 676 -63.83 -50.15 9.37
CA PRO A 676 -62.73 -50.79 8.67
C PRO A 676 -62.85 -52.32 8.64
N GLN A 677 -63.73 -52.92 9.44
CA GLN A 677 -63.90 -54.36 9.48
C GLN A 677 -64.84 -54.88 8.39
N ASP A 678 -64.39 -55.93 7.70
CA ASP A 678 -65.19 -56.68 6.73
C ASP A 678 -64.88 -58.17 6.85
N ALA A 679 -65.87 -58.98 7.26
CA ALA A 679 -65.73 -60.42 7.39
C ALA A 679 -66.65 -61.17 6.43
N PHE A 680 -66.08 -62.11 5.67
CA PHE A 680 -66.86 -62.98 4.80
C PHE A 680 -67.55 -64.08 5.60
N ALA A 681 -68.88 -64.04 5.63
CA ALA A 681 -69.65 -65.01 6.39
C ALA A 681 -69.76 -66.38 5.71
N SER A 682 -69.58 -67.45 6.48
CA SER A 682 -70.10 -68.77 6.12
C SER A 682 -71.65 -68.80 6.22
N GLY A 683 -72.32 -69.41 5.25
CA GLY A 683 -73.78 -69.61 5.24
C GLY A 683 -74.61 -68.37 4.91
N ASP A 684 -75.94 -68.52 4.79
CA ASP A 684 -76.85 -67.43 4.36
C ASP A 684 -77.44 -66.62 5.53
N LYS A 685 -77.25 -67.07 6.77
CA LYS A 685 -77.79 -66.43 7.97
C LYS A 685 -76.80 -66.49 9.11
N GLN A 686 -76.56 -65.33 9.71
CA GLN A 686 -75.62 -65.14 10.82
C GLN A 686 -76.32 -64.52 12.03
N ARG A 687 -75.81 -64.82 13.23
CA ARG A 687 -76.25 -64.19 14.48
C ARG A 687 -75.13 -64.14 15.52
N LYS A 688 -75.34 -63.34 16.56
CA LYS A 688 -74.41 -63.17 17.70
C LYS A 688 -72.99 -62.79 17.25
N VAL A 689 -72.90 -61.85 16.31
CA VAL A 689 -71.63 -61.28 15.89
C VAL A 689 -71.05 -60.47 17.04
N VAL A 690 -69.79 -60.76 17.38
CA VAL A 690 -69.02 -60.05 18.39
C VAL A 690 -67.63 -59.80 17.82
N TRP A 691 -67.25 -58.53 17.74
CA TRP A 691 -65.93 -58.10 17.36
C TRP A 691 -65.04 -57.89 18.58
N THR A 692 -63.74 -58.15 18.44
CA THR A 692 -62.74 -57.90 19.48
C THR A 692 -61.46 -57.44 18.79
N LEU A 693 -61.03 -56.22 19.10
CA LEU A 693 -59.77 -55.69 18.63
C LEU A 693 -58.61 -56.48 19.25
N THR A 694 -57.69 -56.92 18.41
CA THR A 694 -56.44 -57.59 18.82
C THR A 694 -55.28 -56.59 18.79
N THR A 695 -55.15 -55.84 17.70
CA THR A 695 -54.08 -54.89 17.45
C THR A 695 -54.69 -53.63 16.82
N MET A 696 -54.36 -52.46 17.37
CA MET A 696 -54.81 -51.17 16.83
C MET A 696 -54.02 -50.85 15.55
N PRO A 697 -54.67 -50.49 14.43
CA PRO A 697 -53.97 -49.99 13.26
C PRO A 697 -53.28 -48.63 13.54
N THR A 698 -52.15 -48.38 12.89
CA THR A 698 -51.45 -47.07 12.87
C THR A 698 -51.31 -46.56 11.45
N VAL A 699 -50.99 -45.28 11.27
CA VAL A 699 -50.80 -44.66 9.93
C VAL A 699 -49.35 -44.24 9.70
N SER A 700 -48.92 -44.28 8.42
CA SER A 700 -47.58 -43.87 8.00
C SER A 700 -47.54 -42.37 7.72
N TRP A 701 -46.44 -41.75 8.12
CA TRP A 701 -46.14 -40.34 7.88
C TRP A 701 -45.00 -40.13 6.87
N ASP A 702 -44.52 -41.20 6.23
CA ASP A 702 -43.33 -41.15 5.34
C ASP A 702 -43.52 -40.25 4.11
N TYR A 703 -44.77 -40.00 3.71
CA TYR A 703 -45.14 -39.14 2.58
C TYR A 703 -45.77 -37.82 3.01
N PHE A 704 -45.74 -37.50 4.31
CA PHE A 704 -46.23 -36.23 4.79
C PHE A 704 -45.23 -35.12 4.44
N ASP A 705 -45.71 -34.07 3.78
CA ASP A 705 -44.91 -32.95 3.29
C ASP A 705 -45.29 -31.62 3.95
N GLY A 706 -46.04 -31.67 5.06
CA GLY A 706 -46.53 -30.50 5.78
C GLY A 706 -47.78 -29.85 5.20
N THR A 707 -48.32 -30.37 4.09
CA THR A 707 -49.51 -29.80 3.45
C THR A 707 -50.79 -30.48 3.92
N PHE A 708 -51.87 -29.70 3.95
CA PHE A 708 -53.22 -30.18 4.28
C PHE A 708 -54.17 -29.91 3.09
N PRO A 709 -55.08 -30.82 2.74
CA PRO A 709 -55.35 -32.08 3.42
C PRO A 709 -54.28 -33.16 3.16
N ALA A 710 -53.85 -33.84 4.23
CA ALA A 710 -52.87 -34.92 4.19
C ALA A 710 -53.58 -36.28 4.11
N SER A 711 -53.21 -37.08 3.12
CA SER A 711 -53.68 -38.47 3.00
C SER A 711 -52.70 -39.43 3.66
N LEU A 712 -53.21 -40.14 4.67
CA LEU A 712 -52.48 -41.11 5.47
C LEU A 712 -53.08 -42.51 5.24
N SER A 713 -52.21 -43.50 5.12
CA SER A 713 -52.59 -44.91 4.99
C SER A 713 -51.92 -45.73 6.07
N SER A 714 -52.41 -46.96 6.27
CA SER A 714 -51.93 -47.81 7.35
C SER A 714 -50.43 -48.12 7.23
N ASP A 715 -49.69 -47.92 8.32
CA ASP A 715 -48.30 -48.36 8.47
C ASP A 715 -48.28 -49.79 9.00
N GLU A 716 -48.80 -49.98 10.22
CA GLU A 716 -49.11 -51.29 10.77
C GLU A 716 -50.60 -51.59 10.59
N THR A 717 -50.90 -52.63 9.80
CA THR A 717 -52.27 -53.13 9.64
C THR A 717 -52.81 -53.61 10.99
N GLY A 718 -53.99 -53.12 11.37
CA GLY A 718 -54.65 -53.53 12.59
C GLY A 718 -55.20 -54.95 12.47
N GLU A 719 -55.54 -55.57 13.60
CA GLU A 719 -56.13 -56.92 13.60
C GLU A 719 -57.33 -56.96 14.55
N ALA A 720 -58.43 -57.55 14.10
CA ALA A 720 -59.57 -57.87 14.94
C ALA A 720 -59.98 -59.33 14.76
N THR A 721 -60.62 -59.89 15.79
CA THR A 721 -61.24 -61.20 15.72
C THR A 721 -62.75 -61.04 15.73
N VAL A 722 -63.44 -61.66 14.77
CA VAL A 722 -64.89 -61.76 14.76
C VAL A 722 -65.33 -63.14 15.18
N THR A 723 -66.32 -63.20 16.07
CA THR A 723 -66.98 -64.43 16.46
C THR A 723 -68.45 -64.36 16.10
N TYR A 724 -68.96 -65.33 15.36
CA TYR A 724 -70.38 -65.40 14.97
C TYR A 724 -70.90 -66.84 14.95
N GLU A 725 -72.23 -66.99 14.93
CA GLU A 725 -72.89 -68.27 14.64
C GLU A 725 -73.54 -68.21 13.26
N TYR A 726 -73.33 -69.23 12.42
CA TYR A 726 -73.98 -69.36 11.11
C TYR A 726 -74.81 -70.65 11.00
N ASP A 727 -75.82 -70.64 10.12
CA ASP A 727 -76.64 -71.81 9.83
C ASP A 727 -75.96 -72.74 8.80
N ALA A 728 -75.31 -73.79 9.29
CA ALA A 728 -74.62 -74.80 8.49
C ALA A 728 -75.56 -75.71 7.70
N SER A 729 -76.89 -75.57 7.85
CA SER A 729 -77.86 -76.24 6.98
C SER A 729 -77.95 -75.60 5.60
N TYR A 730 -77.40 -74.38 5.40
CA TYR A 730 -77.48 -73.60 4.16
C TYR A 730 -78.93 -73.46 3.65
N GLY A 731 -79.89 -73.35 4.56
CA GLY A 731 -81.32 -73.28 4.24
C GLY A 731 -82.00 -74.62 3.92
N PHE A 732 -81.27 -75.74 4.00
CA PHE A 732 -81.80 -77.09 3.78
C PHE A 732 -82.09 -77.79 5.12
N GLY A 733 -83.31 -77.62 5.63
CA GLY A 733 -83.80 -78.34 6.82
C GLY A 733 -83.91 -77.45 8.07
N ALA A 734 -83.84 -78.06 9.25
CA ALA A 734 -83.83 -77.32 10.51
C ALA A 734 -82.46 -76.66 10.69
N ALA A 735 -82.45 -75.39 11.13
CA ALA A 735 -81.22 -74.62 11.28
C ALA A 735 -80.21 -75.32 12.20
N ASP A 736 -78.98 -75.47 11.73
CA ASP A 736 -77.86 -76.06 12.47
C ASP A 736 -76.80 -74.99 12.73
N TRP A 737 -76.84 -74.40 13.93
CA TRP A 737 -76.01 -73.24 14.26
C TRP A 737 -74.61 -73.66 14.69
N THR A 738 -73.62 -73.31 13.88
CA THR A 738 -72.19 -73.55 14.17
C THR A 738 -71.50 -72.23 14.49
N LYS A 739 -70.64 -72.25 15.52
CA LYS A 739 -69.82 -71.09 15.92
C LYS A 739 -68.55 -71.06 15.08
N GLU A 740 -68.25 -69.91 14.50
CA GLU A 740 -67.03 -69.63 13.76
C GLU A 740 -66.29 -68.43 14.38
N THR A 741 -64.98 -68.42 14.21
CA THR A 741 -64.11 -67.34 14.67
C THR A 741 -63.03 -67.13 13.62
N GLU A 742 -62.92 -65.90 13.15
CA GLU A 742 -62.03 -65.51 12.07
C GLU A 742 -61.26 -64.25 12.49
N GLN A 743 -60.01 -64.14 12.05
CA GLN A 743 -59.19 -62.94 12.19
C GLN A 743 -59.34 -62.12 10.92
N VAL A 744 -59.49 -60.81 11.07
CA VAL A 744 -59.66 -59.85 9.99
C VAL A 744 -58.64 -58.74 10.18
N ASP A 745 -58.00 -58.37 9.07
CA ASP A 745 -57.09 -57.25 8.99
C ASP A 745 -57.88 -55.94 8.87
N LEU A 746 -57.50 -54.94 9.66
CA LEU A 746 -58.11 -53.62 9.65
C LEU A 746 -57.20 -52.65 8.90
N TYR A 747 -57.69 -52.14 7.78
CA TYR A 747 -57.02 -51.09 7.01
C TYR A 747 -57.67 -49.75 7.31
N VAL A 748 -56.84 -48.77 7.64
CA VAL A 748 -57.20 -47.38 7.87
C VAL A 748 -56.59 -46.53 6.76
N ASN A 749 -57.48 -45.82 6.06
CA ASN A 749 -57.14 -44.67 5.23
C ASN A 749 -57.79 -43.46 5.88
N ALA A 750 -56.99 -42.44 6.17
CA ALA A 750 -57.43 -41.23 6.83
C ALA A 750 -56.97 -40.01 6.02
N THR A 751 -57.86 -39.04 5.91
CA THR A 751 -57.52 -37.71 5.42
C THR A 751 -57.58 -36.75 6.59
N VAL A 752 -56.48 -36.07 6.86
CA VAL A 752 -56.36 -35.05 7.89
C VAL A 752 -56.43 -33.68 7.21
N ASP A 753 -57.41 -32.87 7.59
CA ASP A 753 -57.56 -31.49 7.07
C ASP A 753 -57.59 -30.50 8.24
N LEU A 754 -57.21 -29.25 8.00
CA LEU A 754 -57.28 -28.18 9.01
C LEU A 754 -58.57 -27.38 8.83
N VAL A 755 -59.52 -27.55 9.74
CA VAL A 755 -60.77 -26.78 9.77
C VAL A 755 -60.71 -25.79 10.92
N ASP A 756 -60.78 -24.49 10.61
CA ASP A 756 -60.59 -23.40 11.59
C ASP A 756 -59.27 -23.52 12.41
N GLY A 757 -58.22 -24.08 11.79
CA GLY A 757 -56.89 -24.27 12.40
C GLY A 757 -56.75 -25.53 13.27
N GLU A 758 -57.79 -26.36 13.39
CA GLU A 758 -57.73 -27.62 14.13
C GLU A 758 -57.79 -28.84 13.18
N PRO A 759 -57.05 -29.92 13.47
CA PRO A 759 -57.02 -31.11 12.64
C PRO A 759 -58.34 -31.88 12.79
N VAL A 760 -58.99 -32.08 11.65
CA VAL A 760 -60.17 -32.92 11.49
C VAL A 760 -59.78 -34.15 10.69
N VAL A 761 -59.91 -35.32 11.31
CA VAL A 761 -59.59 -36.60 10.69
C VAL A 761 -60.87 -37.20 10.09
N THR A 762 -60.84 -37.49 8.80
CA THR A 762 -61.92 -38.19 8.08
C THR A 762 -61.42 -39.55 7.63
N PHE A 763 -62.18 -40.60 7.92
CA PHE A 763 -61.83 -41.96 7.51
C PHE A 763 -62.51 -42.33 6.19
N GLU A 764 -61.76 -42.96 5.29
CA GLU A 764 -62.32 -43.55 4.07
C GLU A 764 -62.58 -45.03 4.30
N THR A 765 -63.81 -45.46 4.02
CA THR A 765 -64.21 -46.87 4.06
C THR A 765 -64.53 -47.36 2.66
N TYR A 766 -64.13 -48.59 2.36
CA TYR A 766 -64.35 -49.23 1.07
C TYR A 766 -65.76 -49.82 0.91
#